data_AF-A0A2B3UF55-F1
#
_entry.id   AF-A0A2B3UF55-F1
#
_cell.length_a   1.000
_cell.length_b   1.000
_cell.length_c   1.000
_cell.angle_alpha   90.00
_cell.angle_beta   90.00
_cell.angle_gamma   90.00
#
_symmetry.space_group_name_H-M   'P 1'
#
loop_
_entity.id
_entity.type
_entity.pdbx_description
1 polymer ?
#
loop_
_entity_poly.entity_id
_entity_poly.type
_entity_poly.pdbx_seq_one_letter_code
_entity_poly.pdbx_strand_id
1 'polypeptide(L)'
;MMKKYSVIAVASLLTTNLLAFPSSSLAEIENKTRTNIEALQSIHSDRQSELQKQFDAIKEQQMELEKRKDILKQQEELFDKVDGLKQKKEELLKQDSKDKERLEEVQQKLDELKKQQEELEKKNPLEVQGKNNQEETNLNELEEQKKKEELEEKSRLEGNEKNNQEETNPELKEKQKREELKKQQDELRINQQQLEQQQIELKQKKQELELKQKEEQEKREAELKRAVNNLQAAPQSFPDVPGWAEESVTYLVNKKVITGMPDGTFSPHNVLNRAEAATIMAKVLGLEVKEGDKPTFIDSKDSWAASYIAAVEKAGVIKGEGNGKFNPYGQMTRAAMATMLVQAYQLDSKVNGDLPTVFNDVKDHWGEKSINILAELGISNGIDGTQWQPNKSITRAEAARLVAVTDQSKDNEVKMKKINITKNFFTYNEPSLSSGISNEYASQEVRVHEERDGGWIKIHTDLGFKWVCLTEKKVNITKNFVTYNDSSLSSGISGEYIPQEVTVVEEREGGWIKIHTSVGYKWVCLTEKKVQIDRDFTTYDAPSRSATVLAYYGPQTVTVVEERGTWLRISTYAGYQWLDTKKETKYLSKVFFAYDSPSFVSRVSGKYSPQTVEVYGEREGGWIQIQTNNGLKWVNEGNINRSQVILNVPSIYQFPELHNGCEVVSLQMLVEHQIGRSLNKVAFAFEMPFDQTKLKNYKTSSQIWGDPDVGFVGDVTGKTPGYSINPEPLKRLLDKYARGTNLTGNDFSVLEDYLRNGKPVVTWVTVALNNPRPITTWKTPGGKTINGRMNTHAVVLTGADDNYVYYNDPFYGTKNVKVSKSWFASIYNQMGKKALSVD
;
A
#
# COMPACT_ATOMS: atom_id res chain seq x y z
N MET A 1 -24.32 60.92 0.68
CA MET A 1 -23.18 60.57 1.55
C MET A 1 -23.61 59.74 2.78
N MET A 2 -24.59 58.84 2.64
CA MET A 2 -25.02 57.90 3.68
C MET A 2 -25.24 56.52 3.03
N LYS A 3 -24.81 55.44 3.70
CA LYS A 3 -24.93 54.00 3.33
C LYS A 3 -23.85 53.34 2.43
N LYS A 4 -22.56 53.67 2.58
CA LYS A 4 -21.46 52.85 2.01
C LYS A 4 -20.85 51.80 2.97
N TYR A 5 -21.39 51.60 4.18
CA TYR A 5 -20.66 50.92 5.26
C TYR A 5 -21.28 49.65 5.89
N SER A 6 -22.45 49.12 5.49
CA SER A 6 -23.07 48.04 6.29
C SER A 6 -22.42 46.65 6.14
N VAL A 7 -22.09 46.20 4.93
CA VAL A 7 -21.61 44.81 4.73
C VAL A 7 -20.18 44.61 5.23
N ILE A 8 -19.29 45.59 4.99
CA ILE A 8 -17.92 45.56 5.52
C ILE A 8 -17.94 45.72 7.03
N ALA A 9 -18.79 46.59 7.61
CA ALA A 9 -18.89 46.71 9.06
C ALA A 9 -19.46 45.44 9.71
N VAL A 10 -20.41 44.73 9.07
CA VAL A 10 -20.94 43.44 9.57
C VAL A 10 -19.88 42.34 9.48
N ALA A 11 -19.09 42.28 8.40
CA ALA A 11 -17.95 41.37 8.30
C ALA A 11 -16.85 41.70 9.33
N SER A 12 -16.56 42.98 9.58
CA SER A 12 -15.62 43.44 10.61
C SER A 12 -16.13 43.19 12.04
N LEU A 13 -17.44 43.33 12.30
CA LEU A 13 -18.05 43.03 13.61
C LEU A 13 -18.16 41.53 13.87
N LEU A 14 -18.37 40.70 12.83
CA LEU A 14 -18.38 39.24 12.94
C LEU A 14 -16.96 38.67 13.10
N THR A 15 -15.95 39.23 12.42
CA THR A 15 -14.53 38.84 12.59
C THR A 15 -14.00 39.20 13.97
N THR A 16 -14.44 40.30 14.60
CA THR A 16 -14.08 40.60 16.00
C THR A 16 -14.64 39.63 17.04
N ASN A 17 -15.72 38.89 16.72
CA ASN A 17 -16.30 37.85 17.59
C ASN A 17 -15.91 36.41 17.18
N LEU A 18 -15.11 36.24 16.12
CA LEU A 18 -14.68 34.95 15.55
C LEU A 18 -13.15 34.81 15.56
N LEU A 19 -12.50 35.14 16.68
CA LEU A 19 -11.05 34.95 16.87
C LEU A 19 -10.64 33.46 17.06
N ALA A 20 -11.38 32.50 16.47
CA ALA A 20 -11.22 31.06 16.74
C ALA A 20 -11.24 30.14 15.50
N PHE A 21 -10.99 30.64 14.29
CA PHE A 21 -10.90 29.83 13.06
C PHE A 21 -9.61 30.09 12.26
N PRO A 22 -9.09 29.09 11.51
CA PRO A 22 -7.80 29.18 10.84
C PRO A 22 -7.77 30.27 9.75
N SER A 23 -6.76 31.14 9.86
CA SER A 23 -6.53 32.35 9.04
C SER A 23 -6.46 32.13 7.52
N SER A 24 -6.02 30.96 7.04
CA SER A 24 -5.92 30.69 5.60
C SER A 24 -7.29 30.52 4.93
N SER A 25 -8.21 29.79 5.57
CA SER A 25 -9.59 29.60 5.09
C SER A 25 -10.42 30.89 5.20
N LEU A 26 -10.20 31.67 6.26
CA LEU A 26 -10.83 32.96 6.49
C LEU A 26 -10.34 34.00 5.47
N ALA A 27 -9.04 34.07 5.20
CA ALA A 27 -8.49 34.99 4.19
C ALA A 27 -8.91 34.59 2.76
N GLU A 28 -9.03 33.30 2.44
CA GLU A 28 -9.54 32.84 1.14
C GLU A 28 -11.03 33.15 0.96
N ILE A 29 -11.84 32.92 1.99
CA ILE A 29 -13.26 33.28 2.00
C ILE A 29 -13.40 34.80 1.94
N GLU A 30 -12.63 35.55 2.73
CA GLU A 30 -12.66 37.01 2.78
C GLU A 30 -12.21 37.62 1.45
N ASN A 31 -11.14 37.11 0.81
CA ASN A 31 -10.75 37.54 -0.53
C ASN A 31 -11.80 37.20 -1.58
N LYS A 32 -12.30 35.96 -1.62
CA LYS A 32 -13.30 35.54 -2.61
C LYS A 32 -14.62 36.31 -2.44
N THR A 33 -14.97 36.64 -1.21
CA THR A 33 -16.14 37.47 -0.88
C THR A 33 -15.89 38.93 -1.25
N ARG A 34 -14.69 39.46 -0.98
CA ARG A 34 -14.28 40.83 -1.32
C ARG A 34 -14.23 41.07 -2.83
N THR A 35 -13.62 40.16 -3.60
CA THR A 35 -13.54 40.27 -5.07
C THR A 35 -14.93 40.24 -5.71
N ASN A 36 -15.84 39.41 -5.19
CA ASN A 36 -17.22 39.37 -5.67
C ASN A 36 -18.02 40.64 -5.28
N ILE A 37 -17.76 41.21 -4.10
CA ILE A 37 -18.36 42.49 -3.67
C ILE A 37 -17.86 43.66 -4.52
N GLU A 38 -16.56 43.71 -4.80
CA GLU A 38 -15.94 44.76 -5.62
C GLU A 38 -16.46 44.73 -7.07
N ALA A 39 -16.63 43.53 -7.65
CA ALA A 39 -17.19 43.36 -8.99
C ALA A 39 -18.65 43.85 -9.09
N LEU A 40 -19.48 43.56 -8.08
CA LEU A 40 -20.89 44.02 -8.05
C LEU A 40 -21.00 45.52 -7.79
N GLN A 41 -20.16 46.08 -6.91
CA GLN A 41 -20.12 47.53 -6.67
C GLN A 41 -19.75 48.32 -7.93
N SER A 42 -18.86 47.78 -8.78
CA SER A 42 -18.52 48.36 -10.08
C SER A 42 -19.74 48.40 -11.00
N ILE A 43 -20.43 47.27 -11.20
CA ILE A 43 -21.60 47.18 -12.10
C ILE A 43 -22.74 48.11 -11.66
N HIS A 44 -22.97 48.22 -10.35
CA HIS A 44 -23.99 49.11 -9.80
C HIS A 44 -23.61 50.60 -9.91
N SER A 45 -22.33 50.93 -9.76
CA SER A 45 -21.83 52.30 -9.93
C SER A 45 -22.01 52.78 -11.37
N ASP A 46 -21.72 51.93 -12.35
CA ASP A 46 -21.85 52.27 -13.77
C ASP A 46 -23.31 52.53 -14.16
N ARG A 47 -24.24 51.69 -13.71
CA ARG A 47 -25.68 51.87 -13.94
C ARG A 47 -26.24 53.12 -13.26
N GLN A 48 -25.77 53.45 -12.05
CA GLN A 48 -26.17 54.70 -11.37
C GLN A 48 -25.63 55.94 -12.08
N SER A 49 -24.41 55.89 -12.58
CA SER A 49 -23.81 56.97 -13.36
C SER A 49 -24.59 57.22 -14.65
N GLU A 50 -25.03 56.16 -15.34
CA GLU A 50 -25.78 56.31 -16.59
C GLU A 50 -27.18 56.88 -16.37
N LEU A 51 -27.86 56.42 -15.31
CA LEU A 51 -29.17 56.96 -14.93
C LEU A 51 -29.08 58.45 -14.55
N GLN A 52 -28.00 58.87 -13.90
CA GLN A 52 -27.78 60.27 -13.53
C GLN A 52 -27.60 61.16 -14.77
N LYS A 53 -26.89 60.70 -15.80
CA LYS A 53 -26.77 61.45 -17.07
C LYS A 53 -28.12 61.65 -17.75
N GLN A 54 -29.01 60.65 -17.72
CA GLN A 54 -30.35 60.75 -18.29
C GLN A 54 -31.22 61.77 -17.52
N PHE A 55 -31.11 61.83 -16.19
CA PHE A 55 -31.76 62.87 -15.39
C PHE A 55 -31.25 64.28 -15.70
N ASP A 56 -29.93 64.43 -15.89
CA ASP A 56 -29.32 65.72 -16.20
C ASP A 56 -29.75 66.23 -17.59
N ALA A 57 -29.82 65.34 -18.59
CA ALA A 57 -30.32 65.66 -19.94
C ALA A 57 -31.78 66.14 -19.94
N ILE A 58 -32.65 65.47 -19.17
CA ILE A 58 -34.06 65.88 -19.03
C ILE A 58 -34.19 67.24 -18.35
N LYS A 59 -33.34 67.53 -17.36
CA LYS A 59 -33.34 68.83 -16.67
C LYS A 59 -32.96 69.97 -17.61
N GLU A 60 -32.06 69.71 -18.54
CA GLU A 60 -31.68 70.65 -19.60
C GLU A 60 -32.85 70.89 -20.57
N GLN A 61 -33.50 69.82 -21.04
CA GLN A 61 -34.71 69.92 -21.88
C GLN A 61 -35.85 70.69 -21.19
N GLN A 62 -36.07 70.47 -19.89
CA GLN A 62 -37.08 71.18 -19.12
C GLN A 62 -36.80 72.69 -19.07
N MET A 63 -35.54 73.08 -18.90
CA MET A 63 -35.13 74.47 -18.89
C MET A 63 -35.37 75.14 -20.25
N GLU A 64 -35.11 74.41 -21.33
CA GLU A 64 -35.34 74.88 -22.70
C GLU A 64 -36.83 75.11 -22.98
N LEU A 65 -37.70 74.18 -22.55
CA LEU A 65 -39.14 74.31 -22.69
C LEU A 65 -39.72 75.46 -21.85
N GLU A 66 -39.22 75.72 -20.65
CA GLU A 66 -39.65 76.87 -19.84
C GLU A 66 -39.23 78.20 -20.48
N LYS A 67 -38.02 78.31 -21.04
CA LYS A 67 -37.64 79.48 -21.83
C LYS A 67 -38.58 79.69 -23.03
N ARG A 68 -38.94 78.60 -23.74
CA ARG A 68 -39.89 78.67 -24.86
C ARG A 68 -41.27 79.13 -24.40
N LYS A 69 -41.76 78.63 -23.27
CA LYS A 69 -43.03 79.04 -22.65
C LYS A 69 -43.08 80.53 -22.34
N ASP A 70 -42.03 81.07 -21.73
CA ASP A 70 -41.95 82.49 -21.40
C ASP A 70 -41.97 83.36 -22.66
N ILE A 71 -41.28 82.94 -23.72
CA ILE A 71 -41.28 83.65 -25.01
C ILE A 71 -42.67 83.62 -25.66
N LEU A 72 -43.33 82.46 -25.72
CA LEU A 72 -44.67 82.34 -26.30
C LEU A 72 -45.70 83.16 -25.52
N LYS A 73 -45.58 83.22 -24.19
CA LYS A 73 -46.42 84.09 -23.35
C LYS A 73 -46.20 85.57 -23.64
N GLN A 74 -44.94 86.00 -23.79
CA GLN A 74 -44.63 87.38 -24.17
C GLN A 74 -45.18 87.73 -25.56
N GLN A 75 -45.17 86.79 -26.50
CA GLN A 75 -45.78 86.98 -27.82
C GLN A 75 -47.30 87.14 -27.72
N GLU A 76 -47.98 86.33 -26.91
CA GLU A 76 -49.42 86.47 -26.64
C GLU A 76 -49.77 87.83 -26.01
N GLU A 77 -49.03 88.26 -24.99
CA GLU A 77 -49.22 89.57 -24.36
C GLU A 77 -48.98 90.74 -25.33
N LEU A 78 -48.05 90.59 -26.28
CA LEU A 78 -47.83 91.59 -27.33
C LEU A 78 -49.01 91.65 -28.30
N PHE A 79 -49.58 90.50 -28.69
CA PHE A 79 -50.79 90.44 -29.51
C PHE A 79 -51.96 91.18 -28.84
N ASP A 80 -52.18 90.97 -27.55
CA ASP A 80 -53.22 91.67 -26.79
C ASP A 80 -53.00 93.19 -26.72
N LYS A 81 -51.74 93.62 -26.54
CA LYS A 81 -51.37 95.05 -26.55
C LYS A 81 -51.59 95.69 -27.91
N VAL A 82 -51.27 94.97 -28.99
CA VAL A 82 -51.51 95.43 -30.37
C VAL A 82 -53.01 95.58 -30.61
N ASP A 83 -53.86 94.65 -30.17
CA ASP A 83 -55.32 94.76 -30.30
C ASP A 83 -55.87 95.98 -29.55
N GLY A 84 -55.44 96.18 -28.30
CA GLY A 84 -55.89 97.32 -27.49
C GLY A 84 -55.48 98.67 -28.11
N LEU A 85 -54.29 98.76 -28.70
CA LEU A 85 -53.85 99.98 -29.40
C LEU A 85 -54.56 100.17 -30.74
N LYS A 86 -54.91 99.10 -31.46
CA LYS A 86 -55.74 99.19 -32.68
C LYS A 86 -57.14 99.69 -32.38
N GLN A 87 -57.80 99.15 -31.35
CA GLN A 87 -59.11 99.65 -30.91
C GLN A 87 -59.04 101.12 -30.52
N LYS A 88 -58.01 101.52 -29.77
CA LYS A 88 -57.79 102.92 -29.41
C LYS A 88 -57.53 103.81 -30.64
N LYS A 89 -56.82 103.31 -31.65
CA LYS A 89 -56.62 104.00 -32.93
C LYS A 89 -57.95 104.19 -33.68
N GLU A 90 -58.80 103.17 -33.72
CA GLU A 90 -60.13 103.25 -34.33
C GLU A 90 -61.07 104.21 -33.59
N GLU A 91 -61.03 104.23 -32.26
CA GLU A 91 -61.79 105.19 -31.44
C GLU A 91 -61.34 106.63 -31.70
N LEU A 92 -60.03 106.87 -31.77
CA LEU A 92 -59.46 108.18 -32.07
C LEU A 92 -59.77 108.64 -33.51
N LEU A 93 -59.87 107.72 -34.48
CA LEU A 93 -60.28 108.02 -35.86
C LEU A 93 -61.76 108.42 -35.98
N LYS A 94 -62.63 107.98 -35.06
CA LYS A 94 -64.05 108.35 -35.01
C LYS A 94 -64.30 109.72 -34.36
N GLN A 95 -63.30 110.29 -33.67
CA GLN A 95 -63.34 111.66 -33.16
C GLN A 95 -62.81 112.62 -34.23
N ASP A 96 -63.59 113.67 -34.54
CA ASP A 96 -63.37 114.52 -35.71
C ASP A 96 -62.05 115.34 -35.65
N SER A 97 -61.10 114.91 -36.51
CA SER A 97 -60.01 115.57 -37.24
C SER A 97 -58.99 116.54 -36.59
N LYS A 98 -58.93 116.75 -35.26
CA LYS A 98 -57.90 117.64 -34.66
C LYS A 98 -56.79 117.00 -33.81
N ASP A 99 -56.84 115.70 -33.51
CA ASP A 99 -55.81 115.03 -32.68
C ASP A 99 -54.79 114.21 -33.52
N LYS A 100 -54.25 114.80 -34.60
CA LYS A 100 -53.24 114.16 -35.47
C LYS A 100 -52.02 113.66 -34.70
N GLU A 101 -51.58 114.43 -33.70
CA GLU A 101 -50.40 114.15 -32.88
C GLU A 101 -50.59 112.88 -32.03
N ARG A 102 -51.78 112.68 -31.45
CA ARG A 102 -52.12 111.45 -30.70
C ARG A 102 -52.24 110.24 -31.61
N LEU A 103 -52.71 110.42 -32.85
CA LEU A 103 -52.82 109.35 -33.83
C LEU A 103 -51.43 108.87 -34.31
N GLU A 104 -50.50 109.80 -34.52
CA GLU A 104 -49.09 109.50 -34.79
C GLU A 104 -48.42 108.82 -33.60
N GLU A 105 -48.70 109.26 -32.36
CA GLU A 105 -48.16 108.60 -31.15
C GLU A 105 -48.64 107.14 -31.02
N VAL A 106 -49.93 106.88 -31.30
CA VAL A 106 -50.49 105.51 -31.31
C VAL A 106 -49.90 104.68 -32.45
N GLN A 107 -49.69 105.27 -33.63
CA GLN A 107 -49.06 104.57 -34.76
C GLN A 107 -47.59 104.22 -34.50
N GLN A 108 -46.81 105.13 -33.91
CA GLN A 108 -45.42 104.88 -33.51
C GLN A 108 -45.33 103.74 -32.49
N LYS A 109 -46.22 103.71 -31.49
CA LYS A 109 -46.30 102.60 -30.53
C LYS A 109 -46.66 101.27 -31.21
N LEU A 110 -47.52 101.28 -32.22
CA LEU A 110 -47.87 100.08 -32.98
C LEU A 110 -46.67 99.52 -33.76
N ASP A 111 -45.88 100.39 -34.38
CA ASP A 111 -44.69 100.01 -35.13
C ASP A 111 -43.56 99.53 -34.21
N GLU A 112 -43.45 100.12 -33.01
CA GLU A 112 -42.53 99.66 -31.96
C GLU A 112 -42.92 98.26 -31.45
N LEU A 113 -44.20 98.00 -31.18
CA LEU A 113 -44.66 96.67 -30.78
C LEU A 113 -44.48 95.61 -31.89
N LYS A 114 -44.67 95.98 -33.17
CA LYS A 114 -44.37 95.07 -34.29
C LYS A 114 -42.89 94.67 -34.33
N LYS A 115 -41.99 95.62 -34.09
CA LYS A 115 -40.56 95.34 -34.00
C LYS A 115 -40.23 94.43 -32.81
N GLN A 116 -40.86 94.65 -31.66
CA GLN A 116 -40.72 93.77 -30.49
C GLN A 116 -41.22 92.34 -30.80
N GLN A 117 -42.30 92.21 -31.57
CA GLN A 117 -42.85 90.92 -31.98
C GLN A 117 -41.88 90.14 -32.89
N GLU A 118 -41.29 90.80 -33.89
CA GLU A 118 -40.27 90.20 -34.77
C GLU A 118 -39.00 89.81 -34.01
N GLU A 119 -38.60 90.59 -33.00
CA GLU A 119 -37.44 90.27 -32.15
C GLU A 119 -37.70 89.05 -31.25
N LEU A 120 -38.92 88.88 -30.73
CA LEU A 120 -39.30 87.68 -29.96
C LEU A 120 -39.44 86.44 -30.86
N GLU A 121 -40.00 86.58 -32.07
CA GLU A 121 -40.05 85.50 -33.07
C GLU A 121 -38.65 84.95 -33.39
N LYS A 122 -37.63 85.82 -33.50
CA LYS A 122 -36.22 85.41 -33.69
C LYS A 122 -35.60 84.74 -32.47
N LYS A 123 -36.12 85.01 -31.27
CA LYS A 123 -35.63 84.43 -30.00
C LYS A 123 -36.32 83.11 -29.64
N ASN A 124 -37.43 82.78 -30.30
CA ASN A 124 -38.12 81.51 -30.10
C ASN A 124 -37.20 80.37 -30.57
N PRO A 125 -36.77 79.47 -29.68
CA PRO A 125 -35.87 78.38 -30.06
C PRO A 125 -36.55 77.48 -31.11
N LEU A 126 -35.99 77.45 -32.32
CA LEU A 126 -36.36 76.54 -33.41
C LEU A 126 -36.24 75.08 -32.91
N GLU A 127 -37.29 74.28 -33.15
CA GLU A 127 -37.46 72.84 -32.90
C GLU A 127 -36.50 72.20 -31.89
N VAL A 128 -37.06 71.63 -30.82
CA VAL A 128 -36.42 70.54 -30.09
C VAL A 128 -36.28 69.38 -31.09
N GLN A 129 -35.18 69.38 -31.87
CA GLN A 129 -34.78 68.25 -32.68
C GLN A 129 -34.62 67.09 -31.71
N GLY A 130 -35.58 66.16 -31.77
CA GLY A 130 -35.42 64.83 -31.23
C GLY A 130 -34.16 64.24 -31.82
N LYS A 131 -33.06 64.30 -31.07
CA LYS A 131 -31.92 63.42 -31.29
C LYS A 131 -32.39 62.02 -30.94
N ASN A 132 -33.03 61.39 -31.92
CA ASN A 132 -33.02 59.96 -32.08
C ASN A 132 -31.55 59.53 -32.05
N ASN A 133 -31.15 58.89 -30.95
CA ASN A 133 -30.15 57.85 -30.98
C ASN A 133 -30.52 56.82 -29.93
N GLN A 134 -31.03 55.71 -30.46
CA GLN A 134 -30.91 54.35 -29.94
C GLN A 134 -31.51 54.09 -28.55
N GLU A 135 -32.76 53.63 -28.53
CA GLU A 135 -33.14 52.29 -28.05
C GLU A 135 -34.65 52.11 -28.27
N GLU A 136 -35.02 51.55 -29.43
CA GLU A 136 -36.34 50.98 -29.64
C GLU A 136 -36.56 49.84 -28.65
N THR A 137 -37.58 49.93 -27.80
CA THR A 137 -38.43 48.77 -27.50
C THR A 137 -39.82 49.21 -27.05
N ASN A 138 -40.81 48.86 -27.88
CA ASN A 138 -42.22 48.60 -27.60
C ASN A 138 -43.07 49.71 -26.93
N LEU A 139 -43.86 50.40 -27.76
CA LEU A 139 -45.32 50.57 -27.59
C LEU A 139 -45.92 51.22 -28.85
N ASN A 140 -45.92 50.46 -29.95
CA ASN A 140 -46.76 50.71 -31.12
C ASN A 140 -48.18 50.24 -30.80
N GLU A 141 -49.15 51.17 -30.81
CA GLU A 141 -50.56 50.89 -31.17
C GLU A 141 -51.44 52.17 -31.19
N LEU A 142 -50.97 53.31 -30.65
CA LEU A 142 -51.73 54.58 -30.65
C LEU A 142 -51.26 55.62 -31.68
N GLU A 143 -50.02 55.52 -32.18
CA GLU A 143 -49.45 56.46 -33.18
C GLU A 143 -49.89 56.17 -34.62
N GLU A 144 -50.24 54.93 -34.95
CA GLU A 144 -50.71 54.57 -36.30
C GLU A 144 -52.16 55.00 -36.58
N GLN A 145 -52.99 55.18 -35.55
CA GLN A 145 -54.36 55.68 -35.73
C GLN A 145 -54.39 57.20 -35.98
N LYS A 146 -53.55 57.99 -35.29
CA LYS A 146 -53.49 59.45 -35.48
C LYS A 146 -52.91 59.87 -36.82
N LYS A 147 -51.90 59.15 -37.34
CA LYS A 147 -51.33 59.43 -38.67
C LYS A 147 -52.29 59.13 -39.83
N LYS A 148 -53.27 58.24 -39.64
CA LYS A 148 -54.30 57.96 -40.65
C LYS A 148 -55.38 59.05 -40.71
N GLU A 149 -55.77 59.61 -39.57
CA GLU A 149 -56.72 60.74 -39.52
C GLU A 149 -56.11 62.03 -40.09
N GLU A 150 -54.83 62.32 -39.82
CA GLU A 150 -54.14 63.51 -40.38
C GLU A 150 -53.92 63.43 -41.90
N LEU A 151 -53.82 62.24 -42.49
CA LEU A 151 -53.66 62.07 -43.95
C LEU A 151 -55.00 62.17 -44.71
N GLU A 152 -56.11 61.79 -44.08
CA GLU A 152 -57.47 61.92 -44.64
C GLU A 152 -58.03 63.34 -44.50
N GLU A 153 -57.56 64.14 -43.53
CA GLU A 153 -57.94 65.55 -43.40
C GLU A 153 -57.12 66.46 -44.35
N LYS A 154 -55.83 66.14 -44.59
CA LYS A 154 -54.99 66.87 -45.56
C LYS A 154 -55.45 66.71 -47.01
N SER A 155 -56.02 65.55 -47.37
CA SER A 155 -56.51 65.28 -48.72
C SER A 155 -57.91 65.87 -49.02
N ARG A 156 -58.58 66.48 -48.03
CA ARG A 156 -59.86 67.19 -48.21
C ARG A 156 -59.75 68.71 -48.36
N LEU A 157 -58.57 69.31 -48.17
CA LEU A 157 -58.37 70.76 -48.23
C LEU A 157 -57.41 71.25 -49.33
N GLU A 158 -56.71 70.37 -50.04
CA GLU A 158 -55.83 70.73 -51.17
C GLU A 158 -56.59 70.87 -52.52
N GLY A 159 -57.68 71.64 -52.51
CA GLY A 159 -58.57 71.81 -53.65
C GLY A 159 -59.16 73.21 -53.76
N ASN A 160 -58.33 74.26 -53.68
CA ASN A 160 -58.58 75.56 -54.33
C ASN A 160 -57.35 76.49 -54.19
N GLU A 161 -56.34 76.24 -55.02
CA GLU A 161 -55.44 77.31 -55.46
C GLU A 161 -56.18 78.16 -56.48
N LYS A 162 -56.55 79.38 -56.10
CA LYS A 162 -56.62 80.60 -56.94
C LYS A 162 -57.28 81.71 -56.14
N ASN A 163 -56.47 82.57 -55.53
CA ASN A 163 -56.51 84.01 -55.79
C ASN A 163 -55.37 84.69 -55.03
N ASN A 164 -54.33 85.05 -55.79
CA ASN A 164 -53.35 86.06 -55.43
C ASN A 164 -54.03 87.41 -55.26
N GLN A 165 -54.58 87.67 -54.07
CA GLN A 165 -54.86 89.00 -53.52
C GLN A 165 -54.82 88.95 -51.98
N GLU A 166 -53.79 88.36 -51.37
CA GLU A 166 -53.68 88.32 -49.90
C GLU A 166 -52.33 88.80 -49.35
N GLU A 167 -51.52 89.49 -50.15
CA GLU A 167 -50.24 90.04 -49.68
C GLU A 167 -50.26 91.50 -49.22
N THR A 168 -51.39 92.20 -49.32
CA THR A 168 -51.52 93.59 -48.87
C THR A 168 -52.72 93.83 -47.93
N ASN A 169 -53.25 92.78 -47.27
CA ASN A 169 -54.15 92.97 -46.13
C ASN A 169 -53.41 92.64 -44.80
N PRO A 170 -53.02 93.66 -44.01
CA PRO A 170 -52.32 93.48 -42.74
C PRO A 170 -53.08 92.61 -41.73
N GLU A 171 -54.41 92.58 -41.78
CA GLU A 171 -55.24 91.82 -40.84
C GLU A 171 -55.14 90.30 -41.04
N LEU A 172 -54.96 89.84 -42.28
CA LEU A 172 -54.90 88.41 -42.57
C LEU A 172 -53.55 87.79 -42.15
N LYS A 173 -52.44 88.52 -42.37
CA LYS A 173 -51.10 88.11 -41.91
C LYS A 173 -51.03 88.00 -40.38
N GLU A 174 -51.75 88.86 -39.67
CA GLU A 174 -51.81 88.82 -38.22
C GLU A 174 -52.66 87.66 -37.69
N LYS A 175 -53.76 87.33 -38.38
CA LYS A 175 -54.56 86.14 -38.07
C LYS A 175 -53.75 84.85 -38.26
N GLN A 176 -52.98 84.73 -39.34
CA GLN A 176 -52.08 83.59 -39.58
C GLN A 176 -51.02 83.46 -38.49
N LYS A 177 -50.40 84.57 -38.07
CA LYS A 177 -49.42 84.55 -36.97
C LYS A 177 -50.04 84.16 -35.62
N ARG A 178 -51.31 84.48 -35.36
CA ARG A 178 -52.03 84.02 -34.15
C ARG A 178 -52.34 82.52 -34.19
N GLU A 179 -52.73 81.99 -35.34
CA GLU A 179 -52.94 80.55 -35.53
C GLU A 179 -51.62 79.78 -35.37
N GLU A 180 -50.51 80.34 -35.86
CA GLU A 180 -49.17 79.78 -35.68
C GLU A 180 -48.70 79.83 -34.22
N LEU A 181 -48.92 80.93 -33.50
CA LEU A 181 -48.67 81.03 -32.07
C LEU A 181 -49.44 79.96 -31.28
N LYS A 182 -50.72 79.78 -31.60
CA LYS A 182 -51.55 78.74 -30.96
C LYS A 182 -51.02 77.33 -31.22
N LYS A 183 -50.57 77.05 -32.45
CA LYS A 183 -49.93 75.77 -32.80
C LYS A 183 -48.63 75.55 -32.01
N GLN A 184 -47.82 76.59 -31.83
CA GLN A 184 -46.59 76.53 -31.02
C GLN A 184 -46.88 76.32 -29.53
N GLN A 185 -47.97 76.91 -29.00
CA GLN A 185 -48.42 76.67 -27.63
C GLN A 185 -48.92 75.22 -27.44
N ASP A 186 -49.65 74.66 -28.41
CA ASP A 186 -50.09 73.25 -28.39
C ASP A 186 -48.90 72.27 -28.48
N GLU A 187 -47.92 72.55 -29.33
CA GLU A 187 -46.68 71.77 -29.45
C GLU A 187 -45.88 71.81 -28.14
N LEU A 188 -45.75 72.99 -27.52
CA LEU A 188 -45.13 73.14 -26.20
C LEU A 188 -45.83 72.27 -25.14
N ARG A 189 -47.17 72.25 -25.14
CA ARG A 189 -47.96 71.44 -24.21
C ARG A 189 -47.70 69.94 -24.39
N ILE A 190 -47.60 69.46 -25.63
CA ILE A 190 -47.28 68.07 -25.94
C ILE A 190 -45.86 67.73 -25.48
N ASN A 191 -44.88 68.58 -25.78
CA ASN A 191 -43.49 68.37 -25.38
C ASN A 191 -43.32 68.37 -23.84
N GLN A 192 -44.06 69.22 -23.12
CA GLN A 192 -44.09 69.21 -21.66
C GLN A 192 -44.67 67.90 -21.10
N GLN A 193 -45.76 67.39 -21.70
CA GLN A 193 -46.37 66.11 -21.29
C GLN A 193 -45.44 64.92 -21.54
N GLN A 194 -44.76 64.87 -22.69
CA GLN A 194 -43.79 63.81 -23.00
C GLN A 194 -42.60 63.83 -22.04
N LEU A 195 -42.07 65.01 -21.73
CA LEU A 195 -40.95 65.16 -20.79
C LEU A 195 -41.36 64.75 -19.36
N GLU A 196 -42.58 65.06 -18.94
CA GLU A 196 -43.13 64.63 -17.65
C GLU A 196 -43.26 63.10 -17.58
N GLN A 197 -43.69 62.45 -18.66
CA GLN A 197 -43.76 60.98 -18.73
C GLN A 197 -42.36 60.34 -18.64
N GLN A 198 -41.37 60.88 -19.35
CA GLN A 198 -39.98 60.42 -19.25
C GLN A 198 -39.41 60.59 -17.83
N GLN A 199 -39.73 61.70 -17.15
CA GLN A 199 -39.35 61.92 -15.76
C GLN A 199 -39.94 60.88 -14.80
N ILE A 200 -41.20 60.49 -15.02
CA ILE A 200 -41.87 59.49 -14.19
C ILE A 200 -41.21 58.12 -14.39
N GLU A 201 -40.95 57.72 -15.64
CA GLU A 201 -40.33 56.43 -15.95
C GLU A 201 -38.92 56.33 -15.36
N LEU A 202 -38.11 57.39 -15.48
CA LEU A 202 -36.76 57.44 -14.88
C LEU A 202 -36.78 57.38 -13.36
N LYS A 203 -37.77 58.03 -12.71
CA LYS A 203 -37.97 57.92 -11.26
C LYS A 203 -38.32 56.49 -10.83
N GLN A 204 -39.16 55.79 -11.61
CA GLN A 204 -39.51 54.39 -11.35
C GLN A 204 -38.29 53.47 -11.53
N LYS A 205 -37.55 53.61 -12.64
CA LYS A 205 -36.30 52.86 -12.88
C LYS A 205 -35.27 53.06 -11.77
N LYS A 206 -35.16 54.28 -11.24
CA LYS A 206 -34.31 54.58 -10.08
C LYS A 206 -34.74 53.84 -8.82
N GLN A 207 -36.03 53.90 -8.48
CA GLN A 207 -36.57 53.22 -7.30
C GLN A 207 -36.45 51.68 -7.41
N GLU A 208 -36.68 51.12 -8.59
CA GLU A 208 -36.52 49.68 -8.84
C GLU A 208 -35.06 49.25 -8.68
N LEU A 209 -34.11 50.04 -9.18
CA LEU A 209 -32.69 49.76 -9.02
C LEU A 209 -32.26 49.83 -7.54
N GLU A 210 -32.74 50.81 -6.80
CA GLU A 210 -32.49 50.95 -5.36
C GLU A 210 -33.09 49.78 -4.55
N LEU A 211 -34.29 49.30 -4.94
CA LEU A 211 -34.93 48.14 -4.31
C LEU A 211 -34.16 46.85 -4.58
N LYS A 212 -33.81 46.58 -5.84
CA LYS A 212 -33.02 45.38 -6.22
C LYS A 212 -31.67 45.36 -5.50
N GLN A 213 -31.00 46.50 -5.38
CA GLN A 213 -29.76 46.63 -4.60
C GLN A 213 -29.97 46.25 -3.14
N LYS A 214 -31.06 46.70 -2.52
CA LYS A 214 -31.37 46.42 -1.11
C LYS A 214 -31.69 44.95 -0.88
N GLU A 215 -32.50 44.33 -1.74
CA GLU A 215 -32.87 42.91 -1.63
C GLU A 215 -31.66 41.98 -1.79
N GLU A 216 -30.78 42.28 -2.76
CA GLU A 216 -29.57 41.49 -2.99
C GLU A 216 -28.59 41.62 -1.80
N GLN A 217 -28.49 42.81 -1.20
CA GLN A 217 -27.70 43.05 0.00
C GLN A 217 -28.23 42.28 1.22
N GLU A 218 -29.54 42.32 1.48
CA GLU A 218 -30.17 41.61 2.59
C GLU A 218 -30.04 40.08 2.46
N LYS A 219 -30.18 39.54 1.24
CA LYS A 219 -30.01 38.11 0.95
C LYS A 219 -28.59 37.63 1.29
N ARG A 220 -27.57 38.41 0.94
CA ARG A 220 -26.16 38.07 1.21
C ARG A 220 -25.79 38.21 2.69
N GLU A 221 -26.33 39.20 3.39
CA GLU A 221 -26.14 39.31 4.86
C GLU A 221 -26.74 38.11 5.60
N ALA A 222 -27.87 37.57 5.13
CA ALA A 222 -28.49 36.37 5.69
C ALA A 222 -27.67 35.08 5.43
N GLU A 223 -27.09 34.93 4.23
CA GLU A 223 -26.18 33.83 3.91
C GLU A 223 -24.92 33.85 4.80
N LEU A 224 -24.34 35.04 5.02
CA LEU A 224 -23.16 35.21 5.87
C LEU A 224 -23.44 34.84 7.33
N LYS A 225 -24.58 35.28 7.89
CA LYS A 225 -24.97 34.93 9.27
C LYS A 225 -25.16 33.42 9.46
N ARG A 226 -25.71 32.71 8.46
CA ARG A 226 -25.87 31.25 8.51
C ARG A 226 -24.52 30.52 8.48
N ALA A 227 -23.59 30.95 7.63
CA ALA A 227 -22.27 30.36 7.55
C ALA A 227 -21.48 30.48 8.87
N VAL A 228 -21.56 31.64 9.53
CA VAL A 228 -20.91 31.89 10.82
C VAL A 228 -21.46 31.02 11.95
N ASN A 229 -22.79 30.90 12.06
CA ASN A 229 -23.40 30.13 13.15
C ASN A 229 -23.07 28.62 13.08
N ASN A 230 -22.89 28.07 11.88
CA ASN A 230 -22.51 26.67 11.71
C ASN A 230 -21.05 26.37 12.12
N LEU A 231 -20.18 27.39 12.15
CA LEU A 231 -18.78 27.23 12.55
C LEU A 231 -18.61 27.13 14.08
N GLN A 232 -19.41 27.85 14.87
CA GLN A 232 -19.28 27.91 16.34
C GLN A 232 -19.75 26.68 17.13
N ALA A 233 -20.39 25.69 16.48
CA ALA A 233 -21.06 24.58 17.18
C ALA A 233 -20.27 23.25 17.21
N ALA A 234 -19.07 23.16 16.63
CA ALA A 234 -18.27 21.94 16.62
C ALA A 234 -17.25 21.91 17.80
N PRO A 235 -17.06 20.77 18.49
CA PRO A 235 -15.97 20.63 19.45
C PRO A 235 -14.63 20.83 18.73
N GLN A 236 -13.82 21.78 19.21
CA GLN A 236 -12.56 22.16 18.58
C GLN A 236 -11.50 21.07 18.83
N SER A 237 -11.43 20.09 17.93
CA SER A 237 -10.32 19.13 17.86
C SER A 237 -9.15 19.74 17.07
N PHE A 238 -7.93 19.54 17.56
CA PHE A 238 -6.70 20.07 16.95
C PHE A 238 -5.92 18.92 16.30
N PRO A 239 -5.60 19.00 15.01
CA PRO A 239 -4.99 17.88 14.27
C PRO A 239 -3.57 17.54 14.70
N ASP A 240 -2.86 18.48 15.33
CA ASP A 240 -1.50 18.33 15.81
C ASP A 240 -1.40 17.84 17.25
N VAL A 241 -2.52 17.75 17.99
CA VAL A 241 -2.51 17.30 19.38
C VAL A 241 -2.37 15.77 19.43
N PRO A 242 -1.36 15.23 20.13
CA PRO A 242 -1.22 13.79 20.28
C PRO A 242 -2.35 13.24 21.17
N GLY A 243 -2.81 12.01 20.88
CA GLY A 243 -3.98 11.43 21.57
C GLY A 243 -3.89 11.39 23.10
N TRP A 244 -2.68 11.30 23.68
CA TRP A 244 -2.50 11.35 25.14
C TRP A 244 -2.83 12.71 25.78
N ALA A 245 -2.83 13.80 24.99
CA ALA A 245 -3.09 15.16 25.44
C ALA A 245 -4.50 15.65 25.06
N GLU A 246 -5.19 14.95 24.15
CA GLU A 246 -6.43 15.43 23.52
C GLU A 246 -7.53 15.76 24.53
N GLU A 247 -7.80 14.87 25.48
CA GLU A 247 -8.82 15.09 26.51
C GLU A 247 -8.48 16.31 27.39
N SER A 248 -7.21 16.43 27.79
CA SER A 248 -6.74 17.52 28.65
C SER A 248 -6.76 18.87 27.93
N VAL A 249 -6.37 18.90 26.65
CA VAL A 249 -6.45 20.08 25.80
C VAL A 249 -7.90 20.50 25.62
N THR A 250 -8.78 19.56 25.26
CA THR A 250 -10.21 19.80 25.08
C THR A 250 -10.84 20.37 26.36
N TYR A 251 -10.51 19.80 27.52
CA TYR A 251 -10.98 20.28 28.82
C TYR A 251 -10.61 21.75 29.07
N LEU A 252 -9.34 22.11 28.87
CA LEU A 252 -8.86 23.47 29.14
C LEU A 252 -9.33 24.49 28.09
N VAL A 253 -9.52 24.06 26.84
CA VAL A 253 -10.10 24.90 25.78
C VAL A 253 -11.57 25.18 26.06
N ASN A 254 -12.34 24.17 26.45
CA ASN A 254 -13.74 24.34 26.86
C ASN A 254 -13.88 25.25 28.09
N LYS A 255 -12.93 25.18 29.03
CA LYS A 255 -12.83 26.11 30.16
C LYS A 255 -12.29 27.50 29.81
N LYS A 256 -11.90 27.76 28.56
CA LYS A 256 -11.29 29.02 28.10
C LYS A 256 -10.00 29.40 28.83
N VAL A 257 -9.29 28.40 29.35
CA VAL A 257 -7.98 28.57 30.02
C VAL A 257 -6.88 28.73 28.99
N ILE A 258 -6.93 27.90 27.95
CA ILE A 258 -5.96 27.84 26.85
C ILE A 258 -6.73 27.88 25.53
N THR A 259 -6.16 28.47 24.49
CA THR A 259 -6.79 28.59 23.16
C THR A 259 -5.86 28.07 22.08
N GLY A 260 -6.40 27.53 20.99
CA GLY A 260 -5.62 27.14 19.82
C GLY A 260 -4.88 28.32 19.17
N MET A 261 -4.00 27.99 18.23
CA MET A 261 -3.27 28.93 17.41
C MET A 261 -4.12 29.42 16.23
N PRO A 262 -3.80 30.60 15.64
CA PRO A 262 -4.54 31.15 14.50
C PRO A 262 -4.49 30.32 13.21
N ASP A 263 -3.63 29.31 13.13
CA ASP A 263 -3.50 28.37 12.01
C ASP A 263 -4.38 27.11 12.20
N GLY A 264 -5.15 27.04 13.29
CA GLY A 264 -5.98 25.88 13.63
C GLY A 264 -5.23 24.76 14.34
N THR A 265 -3.96 24.97 14.70
CA THR A 265 -3.14 24.02 15.48
C THR A 265 -3.21 24.34 16.97
N PHE A 266 -2.71 23.44 17.82
CA PHE A 266 -2.50 23.69 19.25
C PHE A 266 -1.06 24.08 19.59
N SER A 267 -0.10 23.71 18.73
CA SER A 267 1.35 23.78 18.96
C SER A 267 1.79 23.06 20.26
N PRO A 268 1.56 21.74 20.38
CA PRO A 268 1.78 20.96 21.61
C PRO A 268 3.25 20.92 22.05
N HIS A 269 4.19 21.10 21.12
CA HIS A 269 5.63 21.04 21.37
C HIS A 269 6.25 22.39 21.77
N ASN A 270 5.52 23.50 21.65
CA ASN A 270 6.05 24.81 22.06
C ASN A 270 6.32 24.81 23.56
N VAL A 271 7.51 25.26 23.94
CA VAL A 271 7.89 25.40 25.36
C VAL A 271 7.23 26.64 25.94
N LEU A 272 6.66 26.51 27.14
CA LEU A 272 6.04 27.64 27.81
C LEU A 272 7.09 28.50 28.51
N ASN A 273 6.90 29.82 28.48
CA ASN A 273 7.57 30.72 29.40
C ASN A 273 6.81 30.84 30.72
N ARG A 274 7.43 31.47 31.72
CA ARG A 274 6.89 31.58 33.07
C ARG A 274 5.63 32.46 33.15
N ALA A 275 5.52 33.48 32.31
CA ALA A 275 4.33 34.34 32.19
C ALA A 275 3.12 33.58 31.62
N GLU A 276 3.32 32.74 30.62
CA GLU A 276 2.27 31.88 30.04
C GLU A 276 1.75 30.88 31.07
N ALA A 277 2.65 30.21 31.79
CA ALA A 277 2.27 29.28 32.86
C ALA A 277 1.49 29.99 34.00
N ALA A 278 1.91 31.19 34.41
CA ALA A 278 1.17 32.00 35.38
C ALA A 278 -0.23 32.36 34.88
N THR A 279 -0.37 32.68 33.59
CA THR A 279 -1.67 32.99 32.96
C THR A 279 -2.59 31.76 32.94
N ILE A 280 -2.06 30.58 32.59
CA ILE A 280 -2.80 29.31 32.63
C ILE A 280 -3.31 29.03 34.05
N MET A 281 -2.43 29.17 35.06
CA MET A 281 -2.78 28.94 36.46
C MET A 281 -3.82 29.94 36.98
N ALA A 282 -3.70 31.23 36.66
CA ALA A 282 -4.69 32.24 37.03
C ALA A 282 -6.08 31.91 36.48
N LYS A 283 -6.14 31.51 35.20
CA LYS A 283 -7.40 31.20 34.51
C LYS A 283 -8.02 29.89 35.00
N VAL A 284 -7.25 28.81 35.15
CA VAL A 284 -7.80 27.51 35.57
C VAL A 284 -8.34 27.55 37.00
N LEU A 285 -7.68 28.31 37.88
CA LEU A 285 -8.13 28.55 39.25
C LEU A 285 -9.30 29.54 39.34
N GLY A 286 -9.65 30.22 38.25
CA GLY A 286 -10.70 31.23 38.22
C GLY A 286 -10.40 32.44 39.10
N LEU A 287 -9.12 32.83 39.22
CA LEU A 287 -8.72 33.98 40.04
C LEU A 287 -9.24 35.29 39.45
N GLU A 288 -9.58 36.25 40.32
CA GLU A 288 -9.94 37.60 39.91
C GLU A 288 -8.68 38.32 39.37
N VAL A 289 -8.71 38.66 38.07
CA VAL A 289 -7.62 39.39 37.40
C VAL A 289 -8.08 40.81 37.12
N LYS A 290 -7.49 41.79 37.82
CA LYS A 290 -7.80 43.22 37.62
C LYS A 290 -6.77 43.85 36.68
N GLU A 291 -7.26 44.47 35.62
CA GLU A 291 -6.42 45.17 34.66
C GLU A 291 -5.66 46.31 35.37
N GLY A 292 -4.34 46.35 35.19
CA GLY A 292 -3.46 47.32 35.85
C GLY A 292 -2.86 46.88 37.18
N ASP A 293 -3.32 45.78 37.80
CA ASP A 293 -2.65 45.20 38.98
C ASP A 293 -1.21 44.79 38.62
N LYS A 294 -0.26 45.12 39.51
CA LYS A 294 1.17 44.84 39.31
C LYS A 294 1.70 43.87 40.37
N PRO A 295 2.53 42.89 40.00
CA PRO A 295 3.17 41.99 40.95
C PRO A 295 4.28 42.69 41.73
N THR A 296 4.75 42.09 42.82
CA THR A 296 5.86 42.66 43.61
C THR A 296 7.20 42.53 42.89
N PHE A 297 7.33 41.57 41.96
CA PHE A 297 8.55 41.31 41.20
C PHE A 297 8.93 42.47 40.27
N ILE A 298 10.16 42.96 40.39
CA ILE A 298 10.66 44.17 39.71
C ILE A 298 10.63 44.00 38.19
N ASP A 299 10.93 42.81 37.69
CA ASP A 299 11.06 42.47 36.27
C ASP A 299 9.74 42.11 35.57
N SER A 300 8.61 42.13 36.29
CA SER A 300 7.31 41.66 35.77
C SER A 300 6.22 42.72 35.78
N LYS A 301 6.52 43.94 36.23
CA LYS A 301 5.55 45.04 36.38
C LYS A 301 4.97 45.57 35.08
N ASP A 302 5.72 45.47 34.00
CA ASP A 302 5.35 45.97 32.67
C ASP A 302 5.20 44.83 31.64
N SER A 303 5.14 43.57 32.13
CA SER A 303 4.86 42.40 31.30
C SER A 303 3.39 42.40 30.85
N TRP A 304 3.12 41.86 29.66
CA TRP A 304 1.76 41.59 29.19
C TRP A 304 0.97 40.71 30.18
N ALA A 305 1.68 39.90 30.98
CA ALA A 305 1.09 39.03 31.99
C ALA A 305 1.06 39.64 33.40
N ALA A 306 1.38 40.93 33.58
CA ALA A 306 1.54 41.55 34.90
C ALA A 306 0.35 41.29 35.83
N SER A 307 -0.88 41.54 35.39
CA SER A 307 -2.10 41.31 36.17
C SER A 307 -2.32 39.83 36.52
N TYR A 308 -1.96 38.91 35.62
CA TYR A 308 -2.05 37.47 35.88
C TYR A 308 -1.00 37.02 36.90
N ILE A 309 0.25 37.48 36.76
CA ILE A 309 1.35 37.21 37.69
C ILE A 309 0.98 37.75 39.09
N ALA A 310 0.42 38.96 39.17
CA ALA A 310 -0.06 39.54 40.42
C ALA A 310 -1.15 38.69 41.08
N ALA A 311 -2.10 38.17 40.30
CA ALA A 311 -3.17 37.31 40.80
C ALA A 311 -2.64 36.00 41.39
N VAL A 312 -1.75 35.30 40.67
CA VAL A 312 -1.17 34.03 41.17
C VAL A 312 -0.19 34.24 42.32
N GLU A 313 0.50 35.39 42.38
CA GLU A 313 1.32 35.78 43.53
C GLU A 313 0.47 36.00 44.78
N LYS A 314 -0.62 36.78 44.65
CA LYS A 314 -1.56 37.04 45.73
C LYS A 314 -2.23 35.76 46.25
N ALA A 315 -2.48 34.79 45.36
CA ALA A 315 -3.01 33.48 45.71
C ALA A 315 -1.95 32.53 46.32
N GLY A 316 -0.68 32.94 46.43
CA GLY A 316 0.38 32.13 47.02
C GLY A 316 0.90 31.00 46.12
N VAL A 317 0.55 31.00 44.83
CA VAL A 317 0.94 29.96 43.86
C VAL A 317 2.41 30.09 43.45
N ILE A 318 2.96 31.31 43.48
CA ILE A 318 4.33 31.63 43.08
C ILE A 318 5.07 32.45 44.14
N LYS A 319 6.41 32.31 44.19
CA LYS A 319 7.30 33.05 45.11
C LYS A 319 8.46 33.79 44.42
N GLY A 320 8.57 33.69 43.09
CA GLY A 320 9.72 34.21 42.33
C GLY A 320 10.96 33.32 42.37
N GLU A 321 12.05 33.74 41.73
CA GLU A 321 13.34 33.03 41.70
C GLU A 321 14.35 33.59 42.73
N GLY A 322 13.91 34.52 43.59
CA GLY A 322 14.75 35.26 44.54
C GLY A 322 15.08 36.67 44.04
N ASN A 323 15.69 37.49 44.92
CA ASN A 323 16.13 38.88 44.61
C ASN A 323 15.04 39.79 44.02
N GLY A 324 13.77 39.54 44.34
CA GLY A 324 12.64 40.31 43.82
C GLY A 324 12.37 40.11 42.33
N LYS A 325 12.82 38.99 41.73
CA LYS A 325 12.62 38.67 40.30
C LYS A 325 11.72 37.45 40.10
N PHE A 326 10.97 37.45 39.02
CA PHE A 326 10.15 36.32 38.59
C PHE A 326 10.58 35.72 37.24
N ASN A 327 11.31 36.48 36.42
CA ASN A 327 11.80 36.08 35.11
C ASN A 327 10.66 35.64 34.14
N PRO A 328 9.73 36.54 33.79
CA PRO A 328 8.51 36.18 33.07
C PRO A 328 8.74 35.55 31.68
N TYR A 329 9.84 35.89 31.03
CA TYR A 329 10.21 35.37 29.71
C TYR A 329 11.17 34.16 29.77
N GLY A 330 11.62 33.78 30.96
CA GLY A 330 12.39 32.56 31.16
C GLY A 330 11.55 31.32 30.83
N GLN A 331 12.20 30.26 30.35
CA GLN A 331 11.51 29.00 30.07
C GLN A 331 11.02 28.36 31.37
N MET A 332 9.79 27.86 31.36
CA MET A 332 9.20 27.15 32.50
C MET A 332 9.71 25.71 32.50
N THR A 333 10.31 25.26 33.61
CA THR A 333 10.70 23.85 33.76
C THR A 333 9.54 23.00 34.26
N ARG A 334 9.60 21.69 34.00
CA ARG A 334 8.63 20.73 34.52
C ARG A 334 8.54 20.79 36.05
N ALA A 335 9.66 20.87 36.76
CA ALA A 335 9.68 20.93 38.23
C ALA A 335 9.03 22.22 38.78
N ALA A 336 9.22 23.35 38.10
CA ALA A 336 8.57 24.60 38.47
C ALA A 336 7.06 24.54 38.26
N MET A 337 6.60 23.93 37.16
CA MET A 337 5.17 23.70 36.96
C MET A 337 4.56 22.77 38.02
N ALA A 338 5.25 21.67 38.38
CA ALA A 338 4.81 20.79 39.45
C ALA A 338 4.68 21.52 40.79
N THR A 339 5.64 22.40 41.10
CA THR A 339 5.61 23.21 42.32
C THR A 339 4.40 24.16 42.33
N MET A 340 4.10 24.82 41.20
CA MET A 340 2.91 25.67 41.08
C MET A 340 1.62 24.88 41.32
N LEU A 341 1.51 23.66 40.77
CA LEU A 341 0.32 22.82 40.96
C LEU A 341 0.14 22.37 42.42
N VAL A 342 1.24 21.95 43.07
CA VAL A 342 1.19 21.56 44.49
C VAL A 342 0.76 22.72 45.37
N GLN A 343 1.32 23.92 45.16
CA GLN A 343 0.95 25.11 45.94
C GLN A 343 -0.48 25.56 45.65
N ALA A 344 -0.89 25.58 44.37
CA ALA A 344 -2.22 26.04 43.96
C ALA A 344 -3.36 25.19 44.54
N TYR A 345 -3.19 23.87 44.56
CA TYR A 345 -4.23 22.93 44.99
C TYR A 345 -3.96 22.33 46.37
N GLN A 346 -2.95 22.82 47.10
CA GLN A 346 -2.53 22.34 48.42
C GLN A 346 -2.36 20.80 48.44
N LEU A 347 -1.67 20.26 47.43
CA LEU A 347 -1.62 18.81 47.19
C LEU A 347 -0.81 18.06 48.25
N ASP A 348 0.08 18.75 48.97
CA ASP A 348 0.83 18.17 50.07
C ASP A 348 -0.06 17.74 51.25
N SER A 349 -1.22 18.37 51.44
CA SER A 349 -2.20 17.94 52.45
C SER A 349 -3.02 16.72 52.02
N LYS A 350 -2.85 16.24 50.78
CA LYS A 350 -3.60 15.12 50.20
C LYS A 350 -2.80 13.81 50.17
N VAL A 351 -1.56 13.85 50.62
CA VAL A 351 -0.67 12.68 50.72
C VAL A 351 -0.22 12.51 52.18
N ASN A 352 0.09 11.28 52.58
CA ASN A 352 0.49 10.96 53.96
C ASN A 352 1.96 10.53 54.03
N GLY A 353 2.74 11.17 54.89
CA GLY A 353 4.13 10.81 55.17
C GLY A 353 5.14 11.22 54.09
N ASP A 354 6.38 10.75 54.25
CA ASP A 354 7.44 10.97 53.26
C ASP A 354 7.27 10.00 52.09
N LEU A 355 7.10 10.55 50.89
CA LEU A 355 6.90 9.79 49.66
C LEU A 355 8.23 9.28 49.10
N PRO A 356 8.31 8.01 48.69
CA PRO A 356 9.52 7.48 48.07
C PRO A 356 9.77 8.13 46.70
N THR A 357 11.04 8.35 46.40
CA THR A 357 11.46 8.88 45.09
C THR A 357 11.42 7.77 44.06
N VAL A 358 10.46 7.88 43.13
CA VAL A 358 10.14 6.86 42.11
C VAL A 358 10.91 7.05 40.81
N PHE A 359 11.50 8.22 40.56
CA PHE A 359 12.27 8.51 39.35
C PHE A 359 13.75 8.75 39.68
N ASN A 360 14.64 8.16 38.90
CA ASN A 360 16.08 8.17 39.18
C ASN A 360 16.70 9.58 39.10
N ASP A 361 16.16 10.43 38.23
CA ASP A 361 16.64 11.79 37.96
C ASP A 361 16.01 12.87 38.84
N VAL A 362 15.20 12.47 39.82
CA VAL A 362 14.49 13.37 40.74
C VAL A 362 15.15 13.42 42.12
N LYS A 363 15.92 12.39 42.49
CA LYS A 363 16.59 12.33 43.79
C LYS A 363 17.50 13.56 44.01
N ASP A 364 17.40 14.17 45.20
CA ASP A 364 18.14 15.36 45.62
C ASP A 364 17.82 16.64 44.81
N HIS A 365 16.79 16.61 43.96
CA HIS A 365 16.35 17.77 43.19
C HIS A 365 15.46 18.71 44.02
N TRP A 366 15.57 20.03 43.86
CA TRP A 366 14.77 21.00 44.64
C TRP A 366 13.25 20.83 44.50
N GLY A 367 12.81 20.28 43.37
CA GLY A 367 11.41 19.95 43.08
C GLY A 367 10.98 18.53 43.50
N GLU A 368 11.85 17.74 44.11
CA GLU A 368 11.64 16.31 44.44
C GLU A 368 10.32 16.07 45.18
N LYS A 369 10.08 16.84 46.25
CA LYS A 369 8.84 16.72 47.03
C LYS A 369 7.60 16.91 46.16
N SER A 370 7.57 17.97 45.35
CA SER A 370 6.41 18.26 44.50
C SER A 370 6.21 17.22 43.40
N ILE A 371 7.30 16.71 42.83
CA ILE A 371 7.26 15.67 41.80
C ILE A 371 6.73 14.36 42.37
N ASN A 372 7.22 13.95 43.55
CA ASN A 372 6.75 12.74 44.22
C ASN A 372 5.26 12.85 44.60
N ILE A 373 4.78 14.03 45.04
CA ILE A 373 3.35 14.27 45.28
C ILE A 373 2.53 14.07 44.00
N LEU A 374 2.96 14.66 42.87
CA LEU A 374 2.27 14.49 41.60
C LEU A 374 2.27 13.02 41.15
N ALA A 375 3.34 12.28 41.42
CA ALA A 375 3.43 10.86 41.10
C ALA A 375 2.50 10.00 41.98
N GLU A 376 2.48 10.25 43.29
CA GLU A 376 1.64 9.53 44.25
C GLU A 376 0.15 9.77 43.98
N LEU A 377 -0.22 11.00 43.60
CA LEU A 377 -1.59 11.35 43.22
C LEU A 377 -1.94 10.95 41.77
N GLY A 378 -1.10 10.21 41.07
CA GLY A 378 -1.36 9.78 39.69
C GLY A 378 -1.49 10.93 38.68
N ILE A 379 -1.09 12.15 39.05
CA ILE A 379 -1.12 13.34 38.18
C ILE A 379 0.00 13.25 37.13
N SER A 380 1.14 12.67 37.47
CA SER A 380 2.28 12.51 36.57
C SER A 380 2.94 11.15 36.67
N ASN A 381 3.03 10.44 35.54
CA ASN A 381 3.68 9.12 35.45
C ASN A 381 5.13 9.20 34.91
N GLY A 382 5.77 10.38 34.94
CA GLY A 382 7.07 10.58 34.29
C GLY A 382 7.00 10.48 32.76
N ILE A 383 8.15 10.37 32.11
CA ILE A 383 8.25 10.35 30.63
C ILE A 383 8.29 8.92 30.10
N ASP A 384 9.18 8.10 30.68
CA ASP A 384 9.38 6.69 30.30
C ASP A 384 9.20 5.73 31.49
N GLY A 385 8.80 6.27 32.64
CA GLY A 385 8.63 5.54 33.90
C GLY A 385 9.88 5.30 34.72
N THR A 386 11.04 5.74 34.24
CA THR A 386 12.30 5.75 35.01
C THR A 386 12.82 7.17 35.23
N GLN A 387 12.48 8.08 34.32
CA GLN A 387 12.85 9.49 34.34
C GLN A 387 11.64 10.40 34.35
N TRP A 388 11.77 11.54 35.04
CA TRP A 388 10.78 12.61 35.08
C TRP A 388 11.21 13.89 34.34
N GLN A 389 12.51 14.08 34.15
CA GLN A 389 13.22 15.21 33.56
C GLN A 389 12.86 16.55 34.21
N PRO A 390 13.21 16.77 35.49
CA PRO A 390 12.75 17.92 36.25
C PRO A 390 13.21 19.29 35.70
N ASN A 391 14.38 19.33 35.08
CA ASN A 391 14.95 20.55 34.51
C ASN A 391 14.59 20.80 33.04
N LYS A 392 13.89 19.87 32.38
CA LYS A 392 13.44 20.07 31.00
C LYS A 392 12.35 21.14 30.96
N SER A 393 12.43 22.02 29.95
CA SER A 393 11.38 23.00 29.66
C SER A 393 10.07 22.31 29.31
N ILE A 394 9.00 22.68 30.00
CA ILE A 394 7.70 22.05 29.81
C ILE A 394 7.06 22.52 28.52
N THR A 395 6.55 21.57 27.74
CA THR A 395 5.81 21.89 26.52
C THR A 395 4.37 22.27 26.85
N ARG A 396 3.72 22.94 25.92
CA ARG A 396 2.34 23.38 26.04
C ARG A 396 1.35 22.23 26.24
N ALA A 397 1.56 21.08 25.57
CA ALA A 397 0.74 19.89 25.79
C ALA A 397 1.03 19.21 27.14
N GLU A 398 2.30 19.12 27.55
CA GLU A 398 2.67 18.57 28.87
C GLU A 398 2.05 19.41 30.00
N ALA A 399 2.10 20.74 29.89
CA ALA A 399 1.48 21.66 30.85
C ALA A 399 -0.04 21.52 30.86
N ALA A 400 -0.69 21.46 29.68
CA ALA A 400 -2.12 21.26 29.58
C ALA A 400 -2.57 19.96 30.27
N ARG A 401 -1.82 18.87 30.08
CA ARG A 401 -2.07 17.57 30.73
C ARG A 401 -1.97 17.69 32.26
N LEU A 402 -0.85 18.21 32.78
CA LEU A 402 -0.68 18.32 34.23
C LEU A 402 -1.74 19.21 34.88
N VAL A 403 -2.09 20.34 34.26
CA VAL A 403 -3.10 21.27 34.77
C VAL A 403 -4.50 20.65 34.74
N ALA A 404 -4.91 20.08 33.60
CA ALA A 404 -6.24 19.50 33.46
C ALA A 404 -6.46 18.36 34.46
N VAL A 405 -5.50 17.43 34.55
CA VAL A 405 -5.59 16.30 35.48
C VAL A 405 -5.67 16.78 36.92
N THR A 406 -4.82 17.74 37.29
CA THR A 406 -4.83 18.29 38.66
C THR A 406 -6.17 18.95 38.98
N ASP A 407 -6.67 19.80 38.07
CA ASP A 407 -7.93 20.54 38.28
C ASP A 407 -9.16 19.62 38.28
N GLN A 408 -9.16 18.56 37.48
CA GLN A 408 -10.22 17.54 37.47
C GLN A 408 -10.16 16.66 38.72
N SER A 409 -8.98 16.47 39.31
CA SER A 409 -8.76 15.59 40.47
C SER A 409 -8.83 16.32 41.81
N LYS A 410 -9.11 17.63 41.83
CA LYS A 410 -9.03 18.46 43.05
C LYS A 410 -10.08 18.13 44.11
N ASP A 411 -11.22 17.57 43.74
CA ASP A 411 -12.32 17.27 44.66
C ASP A 411 -12.40 15.77 45.04
N ASN A 412 -11.61 14.92 44.39
CA ASN A 412 -11.53 13.51 44.71
C ASN A 412 -10.41 13.25 45.74
N GLU A 413 -10.71 12.53 46.83
CA GLU A 413 -9.67 11.77 47.53
C GLU A 413 -9.06 10.85 46.46
N VAL A 414 -7.86 11.14 45.97
CA VAL A 414 -7.18 10.28 45.01
C VAL A 414 -6.73 9.01 45.75
N LYS A 415 -7.67 8.10 45.98
CA LYS A 415 -7.38 6.72 46.35
C LYS A 415 -6.94 6.04 45.08
N MET A 416 -5.62 5.93 44.90
CA MET A 416 -5.02 5.09 43.87
C MET A 416 -5.73 3.72 43.88
N LYS A 417 -6.35 3.35 42.75
CA LYS A 417 -7.09 2.10 42.62
C LYS A 417 -6.08 0.95 42.71
N LYS A 418 -6.28 0.09 43.71
CA LYS A 418 -5.51 -1.14 43.88
C LYS A 418 -6.29 -2.31 43.30
N ILE A 419 -5.62 -3.15 42.53
CA ILE A 419 -6.21 -4.37 41.96
C ILE A 419 -5.36 -5.55 42.43
N ASN A 420 -6.02 -6.57 42.98
CA ASN A 420 -5.36 -7.83 43.31
C ASN A 420 -5.43 -8.77 42.10
N ILE A 421 -4.30 -8.98 41.42
CA ILE A 421 -4.21 -9.92 40.30
C ILE A 421 -3.89 -11.30 40.87
N THR A 422 -4.84 -12.22 40.77
CA THR A 422 -4.81 -13.52 41.48
C THR A 422 -4.03 -14.62 40.77
N LYS A 423 -3.64 -14.41 39.51
CA LYS A 423 -2.82 -15.33 38.71
C LYS A 423 -1.51 -14.65 38.31
N ASN A 424 -0.54 -15.44 37.84
CA ASN A 424 0.59 -14.87 37.11
C ASN A 424 0.08 -14.07 35.92
N PHE A 425 0.75 -12.96 35.61
CA PHE A 425 0.35 -12.08 34.52
C PHE A 425 1.57 -11.55 33.75
N PHE A 426 1.33 -11.27 32.48
CA PHE A 426 2.31 -10.66 31.61
C PHE A 426 2.18 -9.15 31.61
N THR A 427 3.34 -8.52 31.47
CA THR A 427 3.47 -7.07 31.28
C THR A 427 3.94 -6.75 29.88
N TYR A 428 3.51 -5.62 29.35
CA TYR A 428 3.75 -5.19 27.97
C TYR A 428 4.27 -3.75 27.94
N ASN A 429 5.03 -3.40 26.90
CA ASN A 429 5.57 -2.05 26.75
C ASN A 429 4.49 -1.05 26.27
N GLU A 430 3.50 -1.53 25.54
CA GLU A 430 2.33 -0.77 25.08
C GLU A 430 1.05 -1.52 25.44
N PRO A 431 -0.15 -0.88 25.46
CA PRO A 431 -1.42 -1.55 25.73
C PRO A 431 -1.88 -2.38 24.51
N SER A 432 -1.05 -3.33 24.10
CA SER A 432 -1.26 -4.19 22.93
C SER A 432 -0.51 -5.50 23.10
N LEU A 433 -1.17 -6.62 22.78
CA LEU A 433 -0.55 -7.95 22.74
C LEU A 433 0.52 -8.05 21.64
N SER A 434 0.50 -7.14 20.66
CA SER A 434 1.51 -7.07 19.59
C SER A 434 2.79 -6.37 20.01
N SER A 435 2.83 -5.72 21.18
CA SER A 435 4.04 -5.03 21.67
C SER A 435 5.08 -5.97 22.28
N GLY A 436 4.78 -7.27 22.34
CA GLY A 436 5.63 -8.30 22.93
C GLY A 436 5.54 -8.32 24.46
N ILE A 437 5.74 -9.51 25.02
CA ILE A 437 5.82 -9.68 26.47
C ILE A 437 7.14 -9.08 26.96
N SER A 438 7.05 -8.13 27.90
CA SER A 438 8.21 -7.51 28.53
C SER A 438 8.73 -8.32 29.74
N ASN A 439 7.84 -8.79 30.61
CA ASN A 439 8.16 -9.67 31.73
C ASN A 439 6.91 -10.42 32.25
N GLU A 440 7.12 -11.51 32.98
CA GLU A 440 6.08 -12.24 33.72
C GLU A 440 6.21 -11.97 35.22
N TYR A 441 5.09 -11.69 35.88
CA TYR A 441 5.05 -11.49 37.33
C TYR A 441 4.10 -12.51 37.97
N ALA A 442 4.45 -12.92 39.20
CA ALA A 442 3.56 -13.69 40.05
C ALA A 442 2.32 -12.86 40.47
N SER A 443 1.28 -13.54 40.94
CA SER A 443 0.09 -12.88 41.50
C SER A 443 0.47 -11.92 42.63
N GLN A 444 -0.07 -10.70 42.57
CA GLN A 444 0.20 -9.64 43.55
C GLN A 444 -0.86 -8.54 43.48
N GLU A 445 -0.93 -7.74 44.54
CA GLU A 445 -1.65 -6.48 44.52
C GLU A 445 -0.83 -5.42 43.78
N VAL A 446 -1.45 -4.80 42.77
CA VAL A 446 -0.83 -3.74 41.97
C VAL A 446 -1.59 -2.43 42.13
N ARG A 447 -0.86 -1.32 42.01
CA ARG A 447 -1.45 0.03 41.95
C ARG A 447 -1.69 0.40 40.50
N VAL A 448 -2.88 0.89 40.19
CA VAL A 448 -3.28 1.28 38.83
C VAL A 448 -3.05 2.78 38.64
N HIS A 449 -2.26 3.11 37.62
CA HIS A 449 -1.89 4.49 37.26
C HIS A 449 -2.65 5.02 36.04
N GLU A 450 -3.16 4.12 35.19
CA GLU A 450 -3.93 4.45 33.99
C GLU A 450 -4.81 3.25 33.64
N GLU A 451 -6.03 3.48 33.18
CA GLU A 451 -6.92 2.45 32.63
C GLU A 451 -7.29 2.83 31.20
N ARG A 452 -7.36 1.84 30.33
CA ARG A 452 -7.84 1.98 28.95
C ARG A 452 -8.85 0.89 28.63
N ASP A 453 -9.59 1.10 27.56
CA ASP A 453 -10.55 0.13 27.03
C ASP A 453 -9.92 -1.24 26.79
N GLY A 454 -10.74 -2.29 26.83
CA GLY A 454 -10.28 -3.66 26.64
C GLY A 454 -9.55 -4.28 27.84
N GLY A 455 -9.65 -3.65 29.01
CA GLY A 455 -9.10 -4.18 30.26
C GLY A 455 -7.61 -3.91 30.46
N TRP A 456 -7.04 -2.94 29.75
CA TRP A 456 -5.64 -2.55 29.88
C TRP A 456 -5.44 -1.61 31.06
N ILE A 457 -4.55 -1.99 31.97
CA ILE A 457 -4.13 -1.16 33.10
C ILE A 457 -2.64 -0.89 33.04
N LYS A 458 -2.22 0.29 33.46
CA LYS A 458 -0.80 0.65 33.62
C LYS A 458 -0.40 0.55 35.08
N ILE A 459 0.68 -0.17 35.36
CA ILE A 459 1.20 -0.41 36.72
C ILE A 459 2.68 -0.04 36.78
N HIS A 460 3.17 0.29 37.97
CA HIS A 460 4.60 0.46 38.20
C HIS A 460 5.24 -0.87 38.59
N THR A 461 6.34 -1.23 37.94
CA THR A 461 7.14 -2.43 38.20
C THR A 461 8.60 -2.03 38.46
N ASP A 462 9.45 -3.00 38.80
CA ASP A 462 10.91 -2.82 38.88
C ASP A 462 11.54 -2.45 37.51
N LEU A 463 10.85 -2.75 36.40
CA LEU A 463 11.21 -2.33 35.04
C LEU A 463 10.54 -1.01 34.61
N GLY A 464 10.03 -0.23 35.57
CA GLY A 464 9.27 1.00 35.33
C GLY A 464 7.80 0.74 35.03
N PHE A 465 7.11 1.71 34.40
CA PHE A 465 5.71 1.55 34.07
C PHE A 465 5.49 0.54 32.94
N LYS A 466 4.59 -0.42 33.16
CA LYS A 466 4.19 -1.43 32.18
C LYS A 466 2.68 -1.56 32.09
N TRP A 467 2.23 -2.10 30.97
CA TRP A 467 0.83 -2.40 30.71
C TRP A 467 0.50 -3.85 31.06
N VAL A 468 -0.69 -4.09 31.61
CA VAL A 468 -1.23 -5.42 31.89
C VAL A 468 -2.62 -5.49 31.30
N CYS A 469 -2.94 -6.57 30.59
CA CYS A 469 -4.30 -6.83 30.12
C CYS A 469 -5.02 -7.73 31.12
N LEU A 470 -6.05 -7.22 31.79
CA LEU A 470 -6.89 -7.99 32.70
C LEU A 470 -7.95 -8.83 31.96
N THR A 471 -8.19 -8.55 30.68
CA THR A 471 -9.15 -9.29 29.86
C THR A 471 -8.42 -10.30 28.99
N GLU A 472 -8.71 -11.58 29.18
CA GLU A 472 -8.14 -12.65 28.37
C GLU A 472 -8.67 -12.57 26.93
N LYS A 473 -7.77 -12.48 25.94
CA LYS A 473 -8.14 -12.64 24.53
C LYS A 473 -8.24 -14.13 24.20
N LYS A 474 -9.40 -14.57 23.73
CA LYS A 474 -9.64 -15.96 23.35
C LYS A 474 -9.85 -16.08 21.85
N VAL A 475 -9.30 -17.14 21.26
CA VAL A 475 -9.45 -17.48 19.84
C VAL A 475 -9.93 -18.91 19.73
N ASN A 476 -11.01 -19.14 18.97
CA ASN A 476 -11.51 -20.48 18.71
C ASN A 476 -10.87 -21.04 17.42
N ILE A 477 -9.98 -22.01 17.55
CA ILE A 477 -9.34 -22.67 16.41
C ILE A 477 -10.17 -23.91 16.04
N THR A 478 -10.78 -23.89 14.85
CA THR A 478 -11.80 -24.87 14.44
C THR A 478 -11.25 -26.09 13.69
N LYS A 479 -9.95 -26.12 13.38
CA LYS A 479 -9.26 -27.23 12.70
C LYS A 479 -8.10 -27.72 13.56
N ASN A 480 -7.61 -28.94 13.28
CA ASN A 480 -6.34 -29.40 13.85
C ASN A 480 -5.25 -28.38 13.49
N PHE A 481 -4.38 -28.08 14.45
CA PHE A 481 -3.32 -27.10 14.27
C PHE A 481 -2.02 -27.59 14.86
N VAL A 482 -0.93 -26.99 14.39
CA VAL A 482 0.43 -27.26 14.85
C VAL A 482 0.97 -26.06 15.61
N THR A 483 1.89 -26.34 16.51
CA THR A 483 2.59 -25.34 17.31
C THR A 483 4.07 -25.28 16.96
N TYR A 484 4.70 -24.16 17.30
CA TYR A 484 6.09 -23.86 17.00
C TYR A 484 6.79 -23.28 18.24
N ASN A 485 8.11 -23.46 18.34
CA ASN A 485 8.90 -22.88 19.43
C ASN A 485 9.15 -21.39 19.22
N ASP A 486 9.22 -20.94 17.96
CA ASP A 486 9.34 -19.53 17.58
C ASP A 486 8.21 -19.15 16.60
N SER A 487 8.00 -17.85 16.39
CA SER A 487 7.04 -17.31 15.41
C SER A 487 7.56 -17.46 13.97
N SER A 488 7.92 -18.68 13.56
CA SER A 488 8.52 -19.00 12.27
C SER A 488 8.28 -20.47 11.89
N LEU A 489 7.92 -20.71 10.62
CA LEU A 489 7.79 -22.07 10.07
C LEU A 489 9.13 -22.83 10.02
N SER A 490 10.26 -22.11 10.13
CA SER A 490 11.59 -22.72 10.19
C SER A 490 12.00 -23.22 11.57
N SER A 491 11.24 -22.91 12.64
CA SER A 491 11.55 -23.41 13.99
C SER A 491 11.24 -24.89 14.18
N GLY A 492 10.58 -25.51 13.20
CA GLY A 492 10.04 -26.86 13.31
C GLY A 492 8.75 -26.93 14.12
N ILE A 493 7.95 -27.95 13.83
CA ILE A 493 6.73 -28.26 14.57
C ILE A 493 7.10 -28.76 15.97
N SER A 494 6.60 -28.09 17.01
CA SER A 494 6.79 -28.47 18.42
C SER A 494 5.68 -29.34 19.00
N GLY A 495 4.53 -29.43 18.34
CA GLY A 495 3.39 -30.22 18.80
C GLY A 495 2.16 -30.07 17.91
N GLU A 496 1.28 -31.06 17.95
CA GLU A 496 0.03 -31.13 17.18
C GLU A 496 -1.17 -31.17 18.12
N TYR A 497 -2.22 -30.42 17.78
CA TYR A 497 -3.38 -30.21 18.65
C TYR A 497 -4.69 -30.30 17.85
N ILE A 498 -5.72 -30.82 18.50
CA ILE A 498 -7.10 -30.84 18.00
C ILE A 498 -7.76 -29.46 18.14
N PRO A 499 -8.90 -29.19 17.47
CA PRO A 499 -9.62 -27.93 17.57
C PRO A 499 -9.98 -27.62 19.03
N GLN A 500 -9.71 -26.39 19.47
CA GLN A 500 -10.01 -25.92 20.82
C GLN A 500 -10.00 -24.40 20.89
N GLU A 501 -10.61 -23.86 21.94
CA GLU A 501 -10.45 -22.45 22.31
C GLU A 501 -9.12 -22.26 23.04
N VAL A 502 -8.36 -21.23 22.65
CA VAL A 502 -7.05 -20.92 23.22
C VAL A 502 -7.00 -19.48 23.72
N THR A 503 -6.27 -19.25 24.82
CA THR A 503 -5.99 -17.90 25.33
C THR A 503 -4.71 -17.37 24.68
N VAL A 504 -4.80 -16.18 24.07
CA VAL A 504 -3.71 -15.49 23.40
C VAL A 504 -3.00 -14.57 24.38
N VAL A 505 -1.67 -14.70 24.44
CA VAL A 505 -0.80 -13.90 25.33
C VAL A 505 0.18 -13.01 24.56
N GLU A 506 0.36 -13.21 23.26
CA GLU A 506 1.21 -12.36 22.42
C GLU A 506 0.75 -12.50 20.96
N GLU A 507 0.83 -11.43 20.18
CA GLU A 507 0.54 -11.44 18.75
C GLU A 507 1.73 -10.89 17.96
N ARG A 508 1.92 -11.38 16.74
CA ARG A 508 2.93 -10.89 15.80
C ARG A 508 2.36 -10.84 14.38
N GLU A 509 3.07 -10.14 13.51
CA GLU A 509 2.73 -10.04 12.09
C GLU A 509 2.55 -11.42 11.43
N GLY A 510 1.82 -11.49 10.32
CA GLY A 510 1.62 -12.75 9.59
C GLY A 510 0.67 -13.75 10.26
N GLY A 511 -0.12 -13.31 11.24
CA GLY A 511 -1.12 -14.15 11.92
C GLY A 511 -0.55 -15.05 13.01
N TRP A 512 0.64 -14.73 13.53
CA TRP A 512 1.27 -15.47 14.61
C TRP A 512 0.70 -15.07 15.96
N ILE A 513 0.22 -16.06 16.72
CA ILE A 513 -0.24 -15.90 18.10
C ILE A 513 0.54 -16.80 19.03
N LYS A 514 0.81 -16.35 20.24
CA LYS A 514 1.39 -17.15 21.31
C LYS A 514 0.29 -17.56 22.27
N ILE A 515 0.25 -18.86 22.57
CA ILE A 515 -0.79 -19.48 23.40
C ILE A 515 -0.17 -20.33 24.49
N HIS A 516 -0.91 -20.53 25.57
CA HIS A 516 -0.52 -21.46 26.63
C HIS A 516 -0.96 -22.89 26.28
N THR A 517 -0.03 -23.85 26.33
CA THR A 517 -0.31 -25.29 26.14
C THR A 517 0.17 -26.09 27.36
N SER A 518 -0.13 -27.39 27.40
CA SER A 518 0.33 -28.30 28.47
C SER A 518 1.86 -28.42 28.59
N VAL A 519 2.60 -28.01 27.55
CA VAL A 519 4.07 -28.03 27.50
C VAL A 519 4.67 -26.61 27.50
N GLY A 520 3.89 -25.63 27.97
CA GLY A 520 4.28 -24.22 28.08
C GLY A 520 3.78 -23.37 26.91
N TYR A 521 4.35 -22.18 26.78
CA TYR A 521 3.93 -21.23 25.73
C TYR A 521 4.48 -21.63 24.36
N LYS A 522 3.60 -21.67 23.37
CA LYS A 522 3.95 -22.00 21.98
C LYS A 522 3.32 -21.03 20.99
N TRP A 523 3.95 -20.92 19.82
CA TRP A 523 3.46 -20.13 18.71
C TRP A 523 2.55 -20.95 17.80
N VAL A 524 1.51 -20.31 17.27
CA VAL A 524 0.60 -20.85 16.26
C VAL A 524 0.44 -19.81 15.16
N CYS A 525 0.52 -20.22 13.90
CA CYS A 525 0.20 -19.36 12.78
C CYS A 525 -1.25 -19.60 12.35
N LEU A 526 -2.10 -18.59 12.47
CA LEU A 526 -3.50 -18.64 12.02
C LEU A 526 -3.64 -18.48 10.50
N THR A 527 -2.58 -18.01 9.83
CA THR A 527 -2.55 -17.82 8.38
C THR A 527 -1.84 -18.98 7.69
N GLU A 528 -2.56 -19.71 6.85
CA GLU A 528 -1.98 -20.80 6.04
C GLU A 528 -0.98 -20.22 5.01
N LYS A 529 0.24 -20.73 4.99
CA LYS A 529 1.19 -20.44 3.90
C LYS A 529 0.90 -21.37 2.73
N LYS A 530 0.49 -20.81 1.59
CA LYS A 530 0.22 -21.57 0.36
C LYS A 530 1.32 -21.29 -0.67
N VAL A 531 1.81 -22.35 -1.31
CA VAL A 531 2.84 -22.28 -2.36
C VAL A 531 2.33 -23.03 -3.58
N GLN A 532 2.39 -22.38 -4.74
CA GLN A 532 2.06 -23.01 -6.01
C GLN A 532 3.27 -23.79 -6.55
N ILE A 533 3.07 -25.06 -6.89
CA ILE A 533 4.09 -25.90 -7.52
C ILE A 533 3.67 -26.17 -8.97
N ASP A 534 4.37 -25.55 -9.93
CA ASP A 534 4.00 -25.56 -11.36
C ASP A 534 4.54 -26.78 -12.14
N ARG A 535 4.82 -27.87 -11.43
CA ARG A 535 5.39 -29.09 -11.99
C ARG A 535 4.95 -30.31 -11.21
N ASP A 536 5.11 -31.47 -11.82
CA ASP A 536 5.07 -32.74 -11.11
C ASP A 536 6.14 -32.75 -10.01
N PHE A 537 5.77 -33.27 -8.85
CA PHE A 537 6.67 -33.35 -7.71
C PHE A 537 6.49 -34.63 -6.90
N THR A 538 7.56 -34.98 -6.21
CA THR A 538 7.66 -36.16 -5.36
C THR A 538 7.81 -35.73 -3.91
N THR A 539 7.23 -36.54 -3.03
CA THR A 539 7.29 -36.30 -1.58
C THR A 539 8.03 -37.40 -0.84
N TYR A 540 8.55 -37.06 0.34
CA TYR A 540 9.49 -37.88 1.11
C TYR A 540 9.10 -37.91 2.60
N ASP A 541 9.51 -38.95 3.32
CA ASP A 541 9.31 -39.08 4.77
C ASP A 541 10.29 -38.22 5.61
N ALA A 542 11.40 -37.79 5.02
CA ALA A 542 12.36 -36.87 5.61
C ALA A 542 12.86 -35.84 4.57
N PRO A 543 13.40 -34.67 4.98
CA PRO A 543 13.92 -33.66 4.06
C PRO A 543 15.29 -34.05 3.48
N SER A 544 15.34 -35.19 2.78
CA SER A 544 16.54 -35.72 2.12
C SER A 544 16.15 -36.52 0.88
N ARG A 545 16.96 -36.45 -0.19
CA ARG A 545 16.79 -37.30 -1.39
C ARG A 545 17.17 -38.76 -1.16
N SER A 546 17.85 -39.08 -0.06
CA SER A 546 18.09 -40.47 0.35
C SER A 546 16.91 -41.08 1.12
N ALA A 547 15.89 -40.27 1.41
CA ALA A 547 14.73 -40.67 2.21
C ALA A 547 13.73 -41.51 1.40
N THR A 548 12.75 -42.09 2.08
CA THR A 548 11.74 -42.92 1.41
C THR A 548 10.79 -42.04 0.62
N VAL A 549 10.62 -42.34 -0.66
CA VAL A 549 9.61 -41.68 -1.49
C VAL A 549 8.22 -42.15 -1.07
N LEU A 550 7.34 -41.20 -0.75
CA LEU A 550 5.98 -41.45 -0.27
C LEU A 550 4.93 -41.39 -1.37
N ALA A 551 4.92 -40.32 -2.18
CA ALA A 551 3.89 -40.10 -3.19
C ALA A 551 4.35 -39.15 -4.32
N TYR A 552 3.61 -39.18 -5.43
CA TYR A 552 3.77 -38.31 -6.58
C TYR A 552 2.51 -37.49 -6.79
N TYR A 553 2.71 -36.24 -7.13
CA TYR A 553 1.65 -35.27 -7.33
C TYR A 553 1.89 -34.52 -8.64
N GLY A 554 0.80 -34.20 -9.34
CA GLY A 554 0.85 -33.22 -10.43
C GLY A 554 0.98 -31.78 -9.91
N PRO A 555 1.06 -30.79 -10.81
CA PRO A 555 1.15 -29.38 -10.41
C PRO A 555 -0.08 -28.95 -9.60
N GLN A 556 0.14 -28.39 -8.41
CA GLN A 556 -0.93 -27.93 -7.53
C GLN A 556 -0.43 -26.93 -6.48
N THR A 557 -1.36 -26.22 -5.86
CA THR A 557 -1.08 -25.40 -4.67
C THR A 557 -1.02 -26.29 -3.44
N VAL A 558 0.04 -26.15 -2.64
CA VAL A 558 0.24 -26.90 -1.39
C VAL A 558 0.23 -25.96 -0.19
N THR A 559 -0.26 -26.46 0.95
CA THR A 559 -0.15 -25.74 2.24
C THR A 559 1.13 -26.17 2.95
N VAL A 560 1.98 -25.20 3.27
CA VAL A 560 3.28 -25.38 3.92
C VAL A 560 3.11 -25.26 5.44
N VAL A 561 3.63 -26.24 6.16
CA VAL A 561 3.61 -26.32 7.63
C VAL A 561 5.00 -26.27 8.26
N GLU A 562 6.07 -26.45 7.48
CA GLU A 562 7.44 -26.37 7.99
C GLU A 562 8.41 -26.07 6.84
N GLU A 563 9.48 -25.32 7.10
CA GLU A 563 10.48 -24.95 6.08
C GLU A 563 11.90 -25.25 6.56
N ARG A 564 12.67 -25.98 5.76
CA ARG A 564 14.08 -26.30 6.01
C ARG A 564 14.92 -26.14 4.75
N GLY A 565 15.44 -24.93 4.54
CA GLY A 565 16.21 -24.60 3.34
C GLY A 565 15.34 -24.72 2.09
N THR A 566 15.65 -25.66 1.20
CA THR A 566 14.87 -25.91 -0.02
C THR A 566 13.72 -26.89 0.18
N TRP A 567 13.65 -27.51 1.36
CA TRP A 567 12.64 -28.48 1.73
C TRP A 567 11.44 -27.81 2.39
N LEU A 568 10.26 -28.10 1.88
CA LEU A 568 8.98 -27.70 2.44
C LEU A 568 8.29 -28.94 2.97
N ARG A 569 7.82 -28.89 4.22
CA ARG A 569 6.88 -29.89 4.72
C ARG A 569 5.47 -29.40 4.43
N ILE A 570 4.70 -30.22 3.73
CA ILE A 570 3.38 -29.87 3.22
C ILE A 570 2.30 -30.75 3.84
N SER A 571 1.10 -30.19 3.99
CA SER A 571 -0.09 -30.93 4.43
C SER A 571 -0.77 -31.61 3.26
N THR A 572 -0.92 -32.94 3.32
CA THR A 572 -1.66 -33.73 2.33
C THR A 572 -2.74 -34.57 3.00
N TYR A 573 -3.60 -35.25 2.20
CA TYR A 573 -4.60 -36.18 2.74
C TYR A 573 -3.99 -37.40 3.44
N ALA A 574 -2.71 -37.71 3.17
CA ALA A 574 -1.97 -38.81 3.77
C ALA A 574 -1.10 -38.37 4.95
N GLY A 575 -1.20 -37.10 5.38
CA GLY A 575 -0.40 -36.51 6.45
C GLY A 575 0.67 -35.55 5.95
N TYR A 576 1.62 -35.22 6.82
CA TYR A 576 2.71 -34.28 6.50
C TYR A 576 3.83 -34.96 5.74
N GLN A 577 4.20 -34.41 4.60
CA GLN A 577 5.24 -34.98 3.73
C GLN A 577 6.24 -33.89 3.31
N TRP A 578 7.49 -34.28 3.08
CA TRP A 578 8.54 -33.36 2.65
C TRP A 578 8.61 -33.26 1.13
N LEU A 579 8.83 -32.07 0.61
CA LEU A 579 9.00 -31.75 -0.81
C LEU A 579 10.26 -30.90 -0.97
N ASP A 580 11.17 -31.28 -1.86
CA ASP A 580 12.24 -30.39 -2.28
C ASP A 580 11.78 -29.50 -3.45
N THR A 581 11.87 -28.19 -3.24
CA THR A 581 11.54 -27.18 -4.25
C THR A 581 12.56 -27.16 -5.39
N LYS A 582 13.81 -27.54 -5.16
CA LYS A 582 14.85 -27.58 -6.20
C LYS A 582 14.75 -28.83 -7.07
N LYS A 583 14.96 -28.62 -8.38
CA LYS A 583 15.27 -29.70 -9.32
C LYS A 583 16.75 -30.00 -9.26
N GLU A 584 17.10 -31.24 -8.98
CA GLU A 584 18.47 -31.71 -9.16
C GLU A 584 18.53 -32.47 -10.48
N THR A 585 19.39 -32.01 -11.38
CA THR A 585 19.59 -32.65 -12.68
C THR A 585 21.04 -33.10 -12.80
N LYS A 586 21.24 -34.26 -13.43
CA LYS A 586 22.57 -34.81 -13.72
C LYS A 586 22.67 -35.13 -15.21
N TYR A 587 23.79 -34.77 -15.82
CA TYR A 587 24.09 -35.17 -17.19
C TYR A 587 24.84 -36.50 -17.20
N LEU A 588 24.22 -37.54 -17.76
CA LEU A 588 24.84 -38.85 -17.92
C LEU A 588 25.50 -38.90 -19.30
N SER A 589 26.84 -38.88 -19.31
CA SER A 589 27.65 -38.66 -20.52
C SER A 589 27.79 -39.89 -21.43
N LYS A 590 27.48 -41.09 -20.93
CA LYS A 590 27.53 -42.34 -21.70
C LYS A 590 26.15 -43.00 -21.76
N VAL A 591 26.00 -43.94 -22.68
CA VAL A 591 24.84 -44.83 -22.73
C VAL A 591 24.70 -45.55 -21.39
N PHE A 592 23.50 -45.60 -20.84
CA PHE A 592 23.25 -46.18 -19.52
C PHE A 592 22.03 -47.10 -19.51
N PHE A 593 22.06 -48.06 -18.58
CA PHE A 593 20.94 -48.95 -18.31
C PHE A 593 20.20 -48.50 -17.06
N ALA A 594 18.87 -48.64 -17.10
CA ALA A 594 18.02 -48.42 -15.95
C ALA A 594 17.53 -49.76 -15.40
N TYR A 595 17.54 -49.91 -14.08
CA TYR A 595 17.28 -51.15 -13.37
C TYR A 595 16.03 -51.01 -12.48
N ASP A 596 15.32 -52.12 -12.25
CA ASP A 596 14.13 -52.14 -11.37
C ASP A 596 14.48 -51.91 -9.89
N SER A 597 15.73 -52.16 -9.50
CA SER A 597 16.26 -51.95 -8.14
C SER A 597 17.70 -51.43 -8.22
N PRO A 598 18.24 -50.78 -7.17
CA PRO A 598 19.60 -50.22 -7.16
C PRO A 598 20.66 -51.33 -7.01
N SER A 599 20.72 -52.21 -8.00
CA SER A 599 21.58 -53.38 -8.03
C SER A 599 21.82 -53.84 -9.47
N PHE A 600 23.06 -54.20 -9.80
CA PHE A 600 23.43 -54.65 -11.14
C PHE A 600 22.91 -56.04 -11.51
N VAL A 601 22.51 -56.84 -10.51
CA VAL A 601 21.81 -58.12 -10.74
C VAL A 601 20.31 -57.94 -10.95
N SER A 602 19.79 -56.73 -10.78
CA SER A 602 18.39 -56.43 -11.02
C SER A 602 18.07 -56.50 -12.51
N ARG A 603 16.80 -56.74 -12.82
CA ARG A 603 16.31 -56.72 -14.19
C ARG A 603 16.59 -55.35 -14.82
N VAL A 604 17.16 -55.37 -16.01
CA VAL A 604 17.32 -54.19 -16.85
C VAL A 604 15.96 -53.83 -17.46
N SER A 605 15.51 -52.62 -17.18
CA SER A 605 14.20 -52.09 -17.57
C SER A 605 14.28 -51.19 -18.81
N GLY A 606 15.49 -50.79 -19.21
CA GLY A 606 15.71 -50.02 -20.43
C GLY A 606 17.17 -49.63 -20.64
N LYS A 607 17.50 -49.28 -21.89
CA LYS A 607 18.79 -48.73 -22.31
C LYS A 607 18.57 -47.33 -22.88
N TYR A 608 19.37 -46.36 -22.45
CA TYR A 608 19.17 -44.94 -22.75
C TYR A 608 20.45 -44.31 -23.30
N SER A 609 20.29 -43.39 -24.24
CA SER A 609 21.39 -42.56 -24.75
C SER A 609 21.84 -41.51 -23.72
N PRO A 610 23.05 -40.95 -23.84
CA PRO A 610 23.49 -39.84 -23.00
C PRO A 610 22.47 -38.70 -22.98
N GLN A 611 22.07 -38.25 -21.79
CA GLN A 611 21.08 -37.20 -21.61
C GLN A 611 21.14 -36.61 -20.20
N THR A 612 20.53 -35.44 -20.03
CA THR A 612 20.26 -34.86 -18.71
C THR A 612 19.04 -35.52 -18.11
N VAL A 613 19.16 -36.02 -16.87
CA VAL A 613 18.08 -36.67 -16.12
C VAL A 613 17.81 -35.88 -14.84
N GLU A 614 16.55 -35.85 -14.42
CA GLU A 614 16.15 -35.34 -13.10
C GLU A 614 16.34 -36.46 -12.05
N VAL A 615 16.91 -36.10 -10.91
CA VAL A 615 17.24 -37.02 -9.81
C VAL A 615 16.14 -36.97 -8.75
N TYR A 616 15.46 -38.10 -8.56
CA TYR A 616 14.35 -38.29 -7.62
C TYR A 616 14.75 -39.03 -6.36
N GLY A 617 15.92 -39.66 -6.34
CA GLY A 617 16.42 -40.35 -5.15
C GLY A 617 17.88 -40.75 -5.30
N GLU A 618 18.58 -40.89 -4.18
CA GLU A 618 19.99 -41.31 -4.16
C GLU A 618 20.22 -42.43 -3.14
N ARG A 619 21.13 -43.35 -3.47
CA ARG A 619 21.62 -44.40 -2.56
C ARG A 619 23.14 -44.54 -2.66
N GLU A 620 23.70 -45.18 -1.65
CA GLU A 620 25.14 -45.50 -1.60
C GLU A 620 25.62 -46.22 -2.86
N GLY A 621 26.91 -46.10 -3.18
CA GLY A 621 27.51 -46.72 -4.37
C GLY A 621 27.20 -45.98 -5.68
N GLY A 622 26.66 -44.76 -5.63
CA GLY A 622 26.40 -43.93 -6.81
C GLY A 622 25.09 -44.27 -7.53
N TRP A 623 24.13 -44.87 -6.84
CA TRP A 623 22.81 -45.16 -7.39
C TRP A 623 21.91 -43.94 -7.32
N ILE A 624 21.40 -43.51 -8.46
CA ILE A 624 20.41 -42.44 -8.59
C ILE A 624 19.12 -42.99 -9.17
N GLN A 625 17.98 -42.49 -8.69
CA GLN A 625 16.66 -42.84 -9.19
C GLN A 625 16.18 -41.75 -10.16
N ILE A 626 15.77 -42.17 -11.35
CA ILE A 626 15.35 -41.27 -12.44
C ILE A 626 13.99 -41.68 -12.97
N GLN A 627 13.25 -40.72 -13.53
CA GLN A 627 12.01 -41.00 -14.25
C GLN A 627 12.30 -41.52 -15.64
N THR A 628 11.68 -42.64 -15.99
CA THR A 628 11.71 -43.22 -17.34
C THR A 628 10.29 -43.46 -17.86
N ASN A 629 10.16 -43.83 -19.13
CA ASN A 629 8.88 -44.26 -19.72
C ASN A 629 8.26 -45.48 -18.99
N ASN A 630 9.09 -46.26 -18.28
CA ASN A 630 8.68 -47.42 -17.51
C ASN A 630 8.57 -47.11 -16.01
N GLY A 631 8.37 -45.84 -15.65
CA GLY A 631 8.32 -45.33 -14.28
C GLY A 631 9.72 -45.03 -13.71
N LEU A 632 9.81 -44.85 -12.38
CA LEU A 632 11.10 -44.67 -11.73
C LEU A 632 11.97 -45.91 -11.86
N LYS A 633 13.24 -45.68 -12.17
CA LYS A 633 14.27 -46.71 -12.29
C LYS A 633 15.58 -46.23 -11.72
N TRP A 634 16.43 -47.19 -11.36
CA TRP A 634 17.73 -46.93 -10.78
C TRP A 634 18.81 -46.96 -11.86
N VAL A 635 19.74 -46.01 -11.79
CA VAL A 635 20.91 -45.91 -12.65
C VAL A 635 22.13 -45.71 -11.76
N ASN A 636 23.26 -46.31 -12.12
CA ASN A 636 24.49 -46.14 -11.35
C ASN A 636 25.44 -45.15 -12.05
N GLU A 637 25.58 -43.96 -11.46
CA GLU A 637 26.45 -42.88 -11.94
C GLU A 637 27.93 -43.29 -11.95
N GLY A 638 28.38 -44.02 -10.92
CA GLY A 638 29.75 -44.49 -10.80
C GLY A 638 30.17 -45.44 -11.93
N ASN A 639 29.25 -46.27 -12.43
CA ASN A 639 29.51 -47.16 -13.56
C ASN A 639 29.68 -46.39 -14.88
N ILE A 640 28.84 -45.38 -15.10
CA ILE A 640 28.80 -44.56 -16.32
C ILE A 640 30.07 -43.73 -16.48
N ASN A 641 30.60 -43.20 -15.38
CA ASN A 641 31.71 -42.24 -15.41
C ASN A 641 33.12 -42.87 -15.29
N ARG A 642 33.25 -44.20 -15.20
CA ARG A 642 34.57 -44.89 -15.13
C ARG A 642 35.13 -45.20 -16.53
N SER A 643 36.32 -44.72 -16.84
CA SER A 643 37.01 -44.92 -18.14
C SER A 643 37.67 -46.29 -18.28
N GLN A 644 38.15 -46.89 -17.19
CA GLN A 644 38.81 -48.19 -17.19
C GLN A 644 38.60 -48.91 -15.85
N VAL A 645 38.37 -50.22 -15.89
CA VAL A 645 38.44 -51.13 -14.75
C VAL A 645 39.41 -52.26 -15.06
N ILE A 646 40.34 -52.54 -14.14
CA ILE A 646 41.19 -53.74 -14.15
C ILE A 646 41.24 -54.28 -12.72
N LEU A 647 40.73 -55.49 -12.56
CA LEU A 647 40.69 -56.25 -11.32
C LEU A 647 42.03 -56.94 -11.10
N ASN A 648 42.49 -56.98 -9.85
CA ASN A 648 43.69 -57.73 -9.50
C ASN A 648 43.35 -59.22 -9.29
N VAL A 649 42.99 -59.90 -10.38
CA VAL A 649 42.73 -61.34 -10.40
C VAL A 649 44.07 -62.08 -10.52
N PRO A 650 44.33 -63.13 -9.73
CA PRO A 650 45.54 -63.94 -9.90
C PRO A 650 45.58 -64.56 -11.31
N SER A 651 46.79 -64.72 -11.86
CA SER A 651 46.98 -65.46 -13.11
C SER A 651 47.58 -66.82 -12.79
N ILE A 652 46.93 -67.88 -13.25
CA ILE A 652 47.29 -69.26 -12.96
C ILE A 652 47.50 -69.98 -14.29
N TYR A 653 48.68 -70.57 -14.46
CA TYR A 653 49.05 -71.34 -15.64
C TYR A 653 48.58 -72.80 -15.50
N GLN A 654 47.89 -73.34 -16.51
CA GLN A 654 47.27 -74.67 -16.42
C GLN A 654 48.26 -75.84 -16.54
N PHE A 655 49.38 -75.64 -17.24
CA PHE A 655 50.39 -76.68 -17.46
C PHE A 655 51.41 -76.75 -16.30
N PRO A 656 52.09 -77.90 -16.14
CA PRO A 656 51.97 -79.16 -16.90
C PRO A 656 50.85 -80.11 -16.45
N GLU A 657 50.13 -79.78 -15.38
CA GLU A 657 49.24 -80.73 -14.70
C GLU A 657 47.89 -80.92 -15.40
N LEU A 658 47.34 -79.85 -16.00
CA LEU A 658 45.98 -79.81 -16.53
C LEU A 658 45.96 -79.33 -17.99
N HIS A 659 46.38 -80.20 -18.91
CA HIS A 659 46.47 -79.85 -20.34
C HIS A 659 45.13 -79.42 -20.95
N ASN A 660 43.99 -79.94 -20.44
CA ASN A 660 42.64 -79.56 -20.85
C ASN A 660 41.88 -78.80 -19.75
N GLY A 661 42.60 -78.08 -18.88
CA GLY A 661 42.03 -77.48 -17.65
C GLY A 661 41.56 -76.03 -17.74
N CYS A 662 41.40 -75.46 -18.94
CA CYS A 662 41.19 -74.01 -19.09
C CYS A 662 39.96 -73.47 -18.33
N GLU A 663 38.86 -74.23 -18.29
CA GLU A 663 37.62 -73.85 -17.60
C GLU A 663 37.82 -73.81 -16.08
N VAL A 664 38.40 -74.87 -15.52
CA VAL A 664 38.55 -75.00 -14.07
C VAL A 664 39.67 -74.12 -13.52
N VAL A 665 40.73 -73.89 -14.29
CA VAL A 665 41.79 -72.95 -13.91
C VAL A 665 41.29 -71.50 -14.02
N SER A 666 40.47 -71.18 -15.03
CA SER A 666 39.79 -69.86 -15.09
C SER A 666 38.84 -69.66 -13.92
N LEU A 667 38.09 -70.70 -13.54
CA LEU A 667 37.24 -70.66 -12.35
C LEU A 667 38.07 -70.48 -11.08
N GLN A 668 39.20 -71.17 -10.95
CA GLN A 668 40.08 -71.02 -9.79
C GLN A 668 40.55 -69.57 -9.65
N MET A 669 40.98 -68.92 -10.75
CA MET A 669 41.38 -67.51 -10.72
C MET A 669 40.27 -66.59 -10.20
N LEU A 670 39.03 -66.82 -10.65
CA LEU A 670 37.86 -66.08 -10.16
C LEU A 670 37.59 -66.37 -8.67
N VAL A 671 37.65 -67.64 -8.25
CA VAL A 671 37.40 -68.05 -6.86
C VAL A 671 38.46 -67.47 -5.92
N GLU A 672 39.75 -67.57 -6.25
CA GLU A 672 40.84 -67.03 -5.43
C GLU A 672 40.72 -65.50 -5.27
N HIS A 673 40.28 -64.80 -6.31
CA HIS A 673 39.98 -63.37 -6.21
C HIS A 673 38.85 -63.09 -5.21
N GLN A 674 37.80 -63.91 -5.22
CA GLN A 674 36.64 -63.75 -4.33
C GLN A 674 36.94 -64.09 -2.87
N ILE A 675 37.69 -65.17 -2.61
CA ILE A 675 37.97 -65.65 -1.24
C ILE A 675 39.27 -65.09 -0.66
N GLY A 676 40.09 -64.40 -1.45
CA GLY A 676 41.33 -63.75 -1.00
C GLY A 676 42.45 -64.72 -0.58
N ARG A 677 42.39 -66.00 -0.97
CA ARG A 677 43.41 -67.00 -0.67
C ARG A 677 43.63 -67.96 -1.85
N SER A 678 44.83 -68.51 -1.96
CA SER A 678 45.17 -69.46 -3.02
C SER A 678 44.70 -70.89 -2.73
N LEU A 679 44.36 -71.61 -3.80
CA LEU A 679 43.90 -73.00 -3.78
C LEU A 679 44.93 -73.92 -4.45
N ASN A 680 44.91 -75.20 -4.10
CA ASN A 680 45.73 -76.19 -4.80
C ASN A 680 45.10 -76.50 -6.16
N LYS A 681 45.81 -76.17 -7.25
CA LYS A 681 45.33 -76.28 -8.63
C LYS A 681 44.80 -77.65 -9.00
N VAL A 682 45.53 -78.70 -8.64
CA VAL A 682 45.16 -80.08 -8.97
C VAL A 682 43.96 -80.53 -8.13
N ALA A 683 43.99 -80.29 -6.82
CA ALA A 683 42.87 -80.65 -5.94
C ALA A 683 41.57 -79.97 -6.37
N PHE A 684 41.62 -78.66 -6.64
CA PHE A 684 40.48 -77.88 -7.09
C PHE A 684 39.91 -78.40 -8.43
N ALA A 685 40.79 -78.77 -9.37
CA ALA A 685 40.37 -79.34 -10.65
C ALA A 685 39.61 -80.66 -10.50
N PHE A 686 39.99 -81.52 -9.55
CA PHE A 686 39.31 -82.79 -9.31
C PHE A 686 38.02 -82.68 -8.50
N GLU A 687 37.67 -81.49 -7.99
CA GLU A 687 36.38 -81.24 -7.34
C GLU A 687 35.24 -80.90 -8.32
N MET A 688 35.56 -80.59 -9.58
CA MET A 688 34.55 -80.29 -10.61
C MET A 688 33.77 -81.56 -11.01
N PRO A 689 32.52 -81.43 -11.50
CA PRO A 689 31.80 -82.58 -12.04
C PRO A 689 32.49 -83.14 -13.30
N PHE A 690 32.54 -84.47 -13.42
CA PHE A 690 33.03 -85.18 -14.61
C PHE A 690 31.92 -86.02 -15.23
N ASP A 691 31.89 -86.09 -16.56
CA ASP A 691 31.14 -87.11 -17.28
C ASP A 691 32.02 -88.37 -17.43
N GLN A 692 31.57 -89.48 -16.85
CA GLN A 692 32.33 -90.74 -16.82
C GLN A 692 32.23 -91.56 -18.12
N THR A 693 31.56 -91.06 -19.15
CA THR A 693 31.38 -91.74 -20.43
C THR A 693 32.71 -91.91 -21.15
N LYS A 694 33.13 -93.17 -21.31
CA LYS A 694 34.33 -93.52 -22.08
C LYS A 694 34.12 -93.24 -23.57
N LEU A 695 35.12 -92.62 -24.19
CA LEU A 695 35.14 -92.35 -25.63
C LEU A 695 35.14 -93.67 -26.42
N LYS A 696 34.19 -93.81 -27.35
CA LYS A 696 34.09 -94.94 -28.29
C LYS A 696 34.05 -94.44 -29.72
N ASN A 697 34.60 -95.23 -30.64
CA ASN A 697 34.65 -94.93 -32.08
C ASN A 697 35.28 -93.56 -32.36
N TYR A 698 36.44 -93.31 -31.76
CA TYR A 698 37.12 -92.02 -31.86
C TYR A 698 37.42 -91.65 -33.32
N LYS A 699 37.10 -90.41 -33.71
CA LYS A 699 37.29 -89.87 -35.07
C LYS A 699 36.52 -90.62 -36.18
N THR A 700 35.41 -91.29 -35.84
CA THR A 700 34.48 -91.84 -36.85
C THR A 700 33.13 -91.12 -36.81
N SER A 701 32.30 -91.33 -37.83
CA SER A 701 30.92 -90.81 -37.88
C SER A 701 29.99 -91.41 -36.81
N SER A 702 30.43 -92.44 -36.10
CA SER A 702 29.67 -93.14 -35.04
C SER A 702 30.27 -92.90 -33.64
N GLN A 703 31.00 -91.80 -33.45
CA GLN A 703 31.62 -91.43 -32.17
C GLN A 703 30.58 -91.29 -31.05
N ILE A 704 30.83 -91.98 -29.93
CA ILE A 704 30.05 -91.86 -28.69
C ILE A 704 30.96 -91.33 -27.57
N TRP A 705 30.54 -90.25 -26.90
CA TRP A 705 31.32 -89.62 -25.83
C TRP A 705 30.42 -88.86 -24.83
N GLY A 706 31.02 -88.20 -23.83
CA GLY A 706 30.31 -87.54 -22.74
C GLY A 706 29.57 -86.26 -23.12
N ASP A 707 28.75 -85.76 -22.20
CA ASP A 707 27.92 -84.57 -22.32
C ASP A 707 28.48 -83.41 -21.48
N PRO A 708 28.90 -82.29 -22.08
CA PRO A 708 29.42 -81.14 -21.34
C PRO A 708 28.38 -80.47 -20.43
N ASP A 709 27.08 -80.74 -20.62
CA ASP A 709 26.02 -80.29 -19.69
C ASP A 709 25.94 -81.13 -18.40
N VAL A 710 26.58 -82.31 -18.37
CA VAL A 710 26.64 -83.20 -17.20
C VAL A 710 27.89 -82.90 -16.37
N GLY A 711 29.04 -82.74 -17.03
CA GLY A 711 30.34 -82.48 -16.40
C GLY A 711 31.46 -82.39 -17.42
N PHE A 712 32.71 -82.30 -16.95
CA PHE A 712 33.87 -82.27 -17.82
C PHE A 712 33.99 -83.58 -18.62
N VAL A 713 34.09 -83.45 -19.94
CA VAL A 713 34.10 -84.59 -20.87
C VAL A 713 35.53 -85.05 -21.14
N GLY A 714 35.85 -86.28 -20.73
CA GLY A 714 37.16 -86.90 -20.92
C GLY A 714 38.18 -86.55 -19.82
N ASP A 715 39.46 -86.51 -20.19
CA ASP A 715 40.56 -86.36 -19.24
C ASP A 715 41.11 -84.93 -19.19
N VAL A 716 40.96 -84.29 -18.03
CA VAL A 716 41.43 -82.92 -17.78
C VAL A 716 42.96 -82.80 -17.77
N THR A 717 43.66 -83.90 -17.44
CA THR A 717 45.14 -83.93 -17.39
C THR A 717 45.77 -83.99 -18.77
N GLY A 718 45.01 -84.42 -19.78
CA GLY A 718 45.43 -84.59 -21.18
C GLY A 718 46.29 -85.81 -21.46
N LYS A 719 46.35 -86.79 -20.54
CA LYS A 719 46.94 -88.11 -20.84
C LYS A 719 46.11 -88.89 -21.86
N THR A 720 44.79 -88.67 -21.85
CA THR A 720 43.84 -89.16 -22.85
C THR A 720 42.97 -88.01 -23.38
N PRO A 721 42.19 -88.21 -24.47
CA PRO A 721 41.36 -87.14 -25.02
C PRO A 721 40.41 -86.51 -23.98
N GLY A 722 40.36 -85.18 -23.97
CA GLY A 722 39.44 -84.35 -23.18
C GLY A 722 38.84 -83.24 -24.03
N TYR A 723 37.75 -82.65 -23.58
CA TYR A 723 37.03 -81.60 -24.31
C TYR A 723 36.80 -80.35 -23.47
N SER A 724 35.71 -80.30 -22.70
CA SER A 724 35.24 -79.10 -21.99
C SER A 724 34.12 -79.47 -21.02
N ILE A 725 33.69 -78.49 -20.23
CA ILE A 725 32.53 -78.50 -19.33
C ILE A 725 31.71 -77.23 -19.59
N ASN A 726 30.37 -77.30 -19.57
CA ASN A 726 29.52 -76.13 -19.76
C ASN A 726 29.32 -75.32 -18.45
N PRO A 727 28.85 -74.06 -18.54
CA PRO A 727 28.67 -73.18 -17.38
C PRO A 727 27.88 -73.80 -16.23
N GLU A 728 26.74 -74.43 -16.50
CA GLU A 728 25.83 -74.91 -15.45
C GLU A 728 26.44 -76.00 -14.54
N PRO A 729 27.05 -77.08 -15.05
CA PRO A 729 27.74 -78.04 -14.18
C PRO A 729 28.99 -77.43 -13.52
N LEU A 730 29.72 -76.53 -14.18
CA LEU A 730 30.89 -75.88 -13.58
C LEU A 730 30.50 -74.92 -12.43
N LYS A 731 29.35 -74.26 -12.52
CA LYS A 731 28.78 -73.40 -11.46
C LYS A 731 28.60 -74.17 -10.15
N ARG A 732 28.30 -75.47 -10.19
CA ARG A 732 28.19 -76.30 -8.98
C ARG A 732 29.49 -76.36 -8.18
N LEU A 733 30.64 -76.25 -8.85
CA LEU A 733 31.92 -76.09 -8.16
C LEU A 733 32.07 -74.68 -7.58
N LEU A 734 31.71 -73.64 -8.36
CA LEU A 734 31.73 -72.26 -7.89
C LEU A 734 30.92 -72.07 -6.60
N ASP A 735 29.70 -72.61 -6.57
CA ASP A 735 28.75 -72.51 -5.45
C ASP A 735 29.28 -73.12 -4.13
N LYS A 736 30.32 -73.98 -4.18
CA LYS A 736 30.99 -74.48 -2.97
C LYS A 736 31.85 -73.41 -2.29
N TYR A 737 32.28 -72.38 -3.02
CA TYR A 737 33.22 -71.36 -2.57
C TYR A 737 32.61 -69.95 -2.52
N ALA A 738 31.73 -69.63 -3.45
CA ALA A 738 31.02 -68.36 -3.53
C ALA A 738 29.69 -68.54 -4.27
N ARG A 739 28.69 -67.71 -3.96
CA ARG A 739 27.39 -67.74 -4.65
C ARG A 739 27.59 -67.39 -6.13
N GLY A 740 27.52 -68.38 -7.01
CA GLY A 740 27.77 -68.21 -8.43
C GLY A 740 26.54 -67.74 -9.19
N THR A 741 26.78 -67.01 -10.28
CA THR A 741 25.78 -66.53 -11.23
C THR A 741 26.07 -67.10 -12.61
N ASN A 742 25.08 -67.72 -13.24
CA ASN A 742 25.17 -68.11 -14.64
C ASN A 742 24.74 -66.95 -15.54
N LEU A 743 25.70 -66.38 -16.28
CA LEU A 743 25.47 -65.24 -17.17
C LEU A 743 25.24 -65.67 -18.63
N THR A 744 25.10 -66.98 -18.87
CA THR A 744 24.95 -67.52 -20.22
C THR A 744 23.74 -66.91 -20.95
N GLY A 745 23.97 -66.50 -22.19
CA GLY A 745 22.97 -65.86 -23.05
C GLY A 745 22.95 -64.33 -22.96
N ASN A 746 23.52 -63.74 -21.92
CA ASN A 746 23.60 -62.28 -21.79
C ASN A 746 24.57 -61.67 -22.81
N ASP A 747 24.25 -60.44 -23.23
CA ASP A 747 25.13 -59.64 -24.07
C ASP A 747 26.41 -59.25 -23.33
N PHE A 748 27.48 -59.01 -24.09
CA PHE A 748 28.80 -58.67 -23.54
C PHE A 748 28.76 -57.46 -22.59
N SER A 749 27.84 -56.50 -22.80
CA SER A 749 27.69 -55.35 -21.90
C SER A 749 27.34 -55.74 -20.46
N VAL A 750 26.60 -56.86 -20.26
CA VAL A 750 26.31 -57.36 -18.91
C VAL A 750 27.59 -57.86 -18.23
N LEU A 751 28.50 -58.48 -18.99
CA LEU A 751 29.78 -58.94 -18.45
C LEU A 751 30.66 -57.74 -18.07
N GLU A 752 30.62 -56.66 -18.85
CA GLU A 752 31.30 -55.40 -18.51
C GLU A 752 30.78 -54.81 -17.19
N ASP A 753 29.47 -54.86 -16.96
CA ASP A 753 28.88 -54.41 -15.69
C ASP A 753 29.44 -55.21 -14.51
N TYR A 754 29.57 -56.54 -14.62
CA TYR A 754 30.19 -57.35 -13.56
C TYR A 754 31.65 -56.91 -13.30
N LEU A 755 32.43 -56.71 -14.35
CA LEU A 755 33.82 -56.26 -14.22
C LEU A 755 33.93 -54.91 -13.51
N ARG A 756 33.07 -53.94 -13.89
CA ARG A 756 33.04 -52.60 -13.29
C ARG A 756 32.60 -52.61 -11.83
N ASN A 757 31.91 -53.67 -11.42
CA ASN A 757 31.50 -53.97 -10.05
C ASN A 757 32.49 -54.81 -9.25
N GLY A 758 33.72 -54.97 -9.72
CA GLY A 758 34.72 -55.71 -8.98
C GLY A 758 34.66 -57.22 -9.16
N LYS A 759 33.83 -57.72 -10.10
CA LYS A 759 33.55 -59.16 -10.23
C LYS A 759 34.16 -59.70 -11.52
N PRO A 760 35.16 -60.60 -11.44
CA PRO A 760 35.71 -61.28 -12.60
C PRO A 760 34.66 -62.17 -13.27
N VAL A 761 34.80 -62.42 -14.56
CA VAL A 761 33.86 -63.26 -15.31
C VAL A 761 34.60 -64.35 -16.06
N VAL A 762 34.29 -65.61 -15.79
CA VAL A 762 34.78 -66.74 -16.60
C VAL A 762 33.93 -66.84 -17.85
N THR A 763 34.54 -66.98 -19.03
CA THR A 763 33.82 -67.09 -20.30
C THR A 763 34.49 -68.05 -21.27
N TRP A 764 33.68 -68.70 -22.12
CA TRP A 764 34.14 -69.64 -23.13
C TRP A 764 34.37 -68.92 -24.45
N VAL A 765 35.57 -69.09 -24.97
CA VAL A 765 36.08 -68.49 -26.20
C VAL A 765 36.85 -69.56 -26.97
N THR A 766 37.73 -69.16 -27.88
CA THR A 766 38.63 -70.05 -28.61
C THR A 766 40.07 -69.82 -28.19
N VAL A 767 40.93 -70.83 -28.36
CA VAL A 767 42.36 -70.69 -28.08
C VAL A 767 42.95 -69.53 -28.91
N ALA A 768 43.64 -68.62 -28.23
CA ALA A 768 44.18 -67.38 -28.79
C ALA A 768 43.14 -66.47 -29.49
N LEU A 769 41.84 -66.62 -29.17
CA LEU A 769 40.73 -65.87 -29.78
C LEU A 769 40.66 -65.99 -31.31
N ASN A 770 41.13 -67.11 -31.85
CA ASN A 770 41.04 -67.44 -33.27
C ASN A 770 39.59 -67.71 -33.69
N ASN A 771 39.31 -67.66 -34.99
CA ASN A 771 37.98 -68.04 -35.49
C ASN A 771 37.59 -69.46 -35.04
N PRO A 772 36.32 -69.70 -34.65
CA PRO A 772 35.87 -71.01 -34.20
C PRO A 772 36.02 -72.07 -35.30
N ARG A 773 36.60 -73.23 -34.97
CA ARG A 773 36.74 -74.35 -35.91
C ARG A 773 35.38 -74.95 -36.29
N PRO A 774 35.27 -75.66 -37.43
CA PRO A 774 34.06 -76.41 -37.78
C PRO A 774 33.57 -77.30 -36.64
N ILE A 775 32.24 -77.41 -36.53
CA ILE A 775 31.61 -78.20 -35.48
C ILE A 775 32.00 -79.67 -35.66
N THR A 776 32.48 -80.28 -34.58
CA THR A 776 32.64 -81.72 -34.44
C THR A 776 31.43 -82.25 -33.69
N THR A 777 30.78 -83.28 -34.24
CA THR A 777 29.59 -83.87 -33.63
C THR A 777 29.89 -85.24 -33.05
N TRP A 778 29.27 -85.56 -31.92
CA TRP A 778 29.23 -86.92 -31.37
C TRP A 778 27.89 -87.18 -30.69
N LYS A 779 27.61 -88.46 -30.44
CA LYS A 779 26.42 -88.88 -29.71
C LYS A 779 26.77 -89.15 -28.24
N THR A 780 25.87 -88.82 -27.32
CA THR A 780 25.93 -89.36 -25.96
C THR A 780 25.40 -90.79 -25.94
N PRO A 781 25.64 -91.60 -24.89
CA PRO A 781 25.04 -92.94 -24.77
C PRO A 781 23.50 -92.93 -24.87
N GLY A 782 22.86 -91.83 -24.45
CA GLY A 782 21.42 -91.61 -24.57
C GLY A 782 20.96 -91.05 -25.92
N GLY A 783 21.83 -90.95 -26.92
CA GLY A 783 21.48 -90.53 -28.29
C GLY A 783 21.42 -89.01 -28.54
N LYS A 784 21.69 -88.16 -27.53
CA LYS A 784 21.79 -86.69 -27.68
C LYS A 784 22.96 -86.37 -28.60
N THR A 785 22.75 -85.48 -29.58
CA THR A 785 23.84 -84.96 -30.41
C THR A 785 24.52 -83.80 -29.68
N ILE A 786 25.83 -83.89 -29.49
CA ILE A 786 26.64 -82.78 -28.99
C ILE A 786 27.35 -82.12 -30.17
N ASN A 787 27.29 -80.79 -30.21
CA ASN A 787 27.96 -79.95 -31.19
C ASN A 787 29.12 -79.23 -30.50
N GLY A 788 30.33 -79.80 -30.60
CA GLY A 788 31.52 -79.23 -29.98
C GLY A 788 32.45 -78.55 -30.97
N ARG A 789 33.23 -77.58 -30.49
CA ARG A 789 34.32 -76.99 -31.28
C ARG A 789 35.65 -77.35 -30.63
N MET A 790 36.50 -78.06 -31.35
CA MET A 790 37.72 -78.64 -30.79
C MET A 790 38.81 -77.60 -30.42
N ASN A 791 38.62 -76.33 -30.78
CA ASN A 791 39.46 -75.22 -30.32
C ASN A 791 38.77 -74.38 -29.23
N THR A 792 37.76 -74.92 -28.56
CA THR A 792 37.15 -74.28 -27.38
C THR A 792 38.21 -74.00 -26.32
N HIS A 793 38.04 -72.90 -25.61
CA HIS A 793 38.92 -72.42 -24.56
C HIS A 793 38.09 -71.66 -23.53
N ALA A 794 38.64 -71.44 -22.35
CA ALA A 794 38.03 -70.59 -21.34
C ALA A 794 39.07 -69.66 -20.72
N VAL A 795 38.62 -68.43 -20.46
CA VAL A 795 39.44 -67.35 -19.89
C VAL A 795 38.65 -66.66 -18.77
N VAL A 796 39.35 -65.95 -17.89
CA VAL A 796 38.71 -65.05 -16.91
C VAL A 796 38.91 -63.61 -17.34
N LEU A 797 37.80 -62.91 -17.59
CA LEU A 797 37.79 -61.48 -17.79
C LEU A 797 38.17 -60.78 -16.49
N THR A 798 39.10 -59.85 -16.59
CA THR A 798 39.67 -59.10 -15.46
C THR A 798 39.43 -57.61 -15.59
N GLY A 799 38.97 -57.10 -16.73
CA GLY A 799 38.74 -55.67 -16.86
C GLY A 799 38.16 -55.24 -18.20
N ALA A 800 37.74 -53.99 -18.29
CA ALA A 800 37.28 -53.36 -19.51
C ALA A 800 37.58 -51.85 -19.46
N ASP A 801 37.96 -51.27 -20.59
CA ASP A 801 37.93 -49.80 -20.79
C ASP A 801 36.84 -49.44 -21.79
N ASP A 802 36.92 -48.35 -22.55
CA ASP A 802 35.91 -48.01 -23.56
C ASP A 802 36.02 -48.90 -24.82
N ASN A 803 37.22 -49.34 -25.20
CA ASN A 803 37.50 -50.01 -26.49
C ASN A 803 37.99 -51.46 -26.34
N TYR A 804 38.51 -51.81 -25.17
CA TYR A 804 39.19 -53.07 -24.92
C TYR A 804 38.61 -53.81 -23.72
N VAL A 805 38.78 -55.13 -23.74
CA VAL A 805 38.59 -56.03 -22.61
C VAL A 805 39.93 -56.64 -22.24
N TYR A 806 40.11 -56.89 -20.95
CA TYR A 806 41.30 -57.48 -20.34
C TYR A 806 40.91 -58.84 -19.77
N TYR A 807 41.74 -59.86 -19.99
CA TYR A 807 41.51 -61.21 -19.47
C TYR A 807 42.82 -61.90 -19.07
N ASN A 808 42.76 -62.84 -18.12
CA ASN A 808 43.86 -63.76 -17.86
C ASN A 808 43.63 -65.04 -18.68
N ASP A 809 44.70 -65.53 -19.31
CA ASP A 809 44.66 -66.73 -20.14
C ASP A 809 45.36 -67.89 -19.42
N PRO A 810 44.63 -68.96 -19.01
CA PRO A 810 45.25 -70.08 -18.31
C PRO A 810 46.15 -70.93 -19.22
N PHE A 811 45.94 -70.88 -20.55
CA PHE A 811 46.70 -71.68 -21.51
C PHE A 811 48.08 -71.11 -21.78
N TYR A 812 48.24 -69.78 -21.70
CA TYR A 812 49.52 -69.09 -21.85
C TYR A 812 50.08 -68.57 -20.53
N GLY A 813 49.31 -68.59 -19.44
CA GLY A 813 49.70 -68.07 -18.13
C GLY A 813 49.82 -66.54 -18.11
N THR A 814 49.20 -65.87 -19.08
CA THR A 814 49.31 -64.42 -19.26
C THR A 814 48.27 -63.69 -18.43
N LYS A 815 48.64 -62.51 -17.91
CA LYS A 815 47.78 -61.67 -17.08
C LYS A 815 47.34 -60.43 -17.86
N ASN A 816 46.06 -60.07 -17.75
CA ASN A 816 45.46 -58.86 -18.33
C ASN A 816 45.75 -58.68 -19.83
N VAL A 817 45.64 -59.76 -20.62
CA VAL A 817 45.72 -59.71 -22.07
C VAL A 817 44.66 -58.76 -22.60
N LYS A 818 45.10 -57.75 -23.35
CA LYS A 818 44.26 -56.69 -23.90
C LYS A 818 43.78 -57.06 -25.30
N VAL A 819 42.47 -56.99 -25.54
CA VAL A 819 41.86 -57.27 -26.85
C VAL A 819 40.69 -56.35 -27.14
N SER A 820 40.45 -56.05 -28.43
CA SER A 820 39.31 -55.24 -28.84
C SER A 820 37.99 -55.88 -28.40
N LYS A 821 37.09 -55.08 -27.82
CA LYS A 821 35.76 -55.54 -27.38
C LYS A 821 34.93 -56.11 -28.51
N SER A 822 34.91 -55.45 -29.66
CA SER A 822 34.11 -55.90 -30.80
C SER A 822 34.56 -57.27 -31.29
N TRP A 823 35.88 -57.48 -31.36
CA TRP A 823 36.45 -58.79 -31.69
C TRP A 823 36.13 -59.84 -30.64
N PHE A 824 36.35 -59.53 -29.35
CA PHE A 824 36.06 -60.46 -28.27
C PHE A 824 34.57 -60.85 -28.22
N ALA A 825 33.67 -59.86 -28.30
CA ALA A 825 32.23 -60.08 -28.31
C ALA A 825 31.81 -60.93 -29.51
N SER A 826 32.43 -60.76 -30.69
CA SER A 826 32.19 -61.62 -31.85
C SER A 826 32.52 -63.10 -31.57
N ILE A 827 33.68 -63.37 -30.98
CA ILE A 827 34.08 -64.76 -30.62
C ILE A 827 33.16 -65.32 -29.52
N TYR A 828 32.91 -64.54 -28.46
CA TYR A 828 31.99 -64.90 -27.38
C TYR A 828 30.59 -65.28 -27.91
N ASN A 829 30.05 -64.48 -28.83
CA ASN A 829 28.76 -64.73 -29.46
C ASN A 829 28.77 -66.04 -30.26
N GLN A 830 29.81 -66.30 -31.06
CA GLN A 830 29.93 -67.52 -31.86
C GLN A 830 30.18 -68.79 -31.02
N MET A 831 30.70 -68.63 -29.80
CA MET A 831 30.91 -69.71 -28.82
C MET A 831 29.70 -69.95 -27.91
N GLY A 832 28.59 -69.25 -28.16
CA GLY A 832 27.29 -69.48 -27.50
C GLY A 832 27.04 -68.63 -26.26
N LYS A 833 27.72 -67.48 -26.14
CA LYS A 833 27.54 -66.52 -25.04
C LYS A 833 27.62 -67.15 -23.65
N LYS A 834 28.60 -68.02 -23.41
CA LYS A 834 28.75 -68.76 -22.15
C LYS A 834 29.58 -67.96 -21.15
N ALA A 835 29.03 -67.73 -19.96
CA ALA A 835 29.73 -66.98 -18.92
C ALA A 835 29.26 -67.33 -17.50
N LEU A 836 30.19 -67.24 -16.54
CA LEU A 836 29.96 -67.41 -15.10
C LEU A 836 30.62 -66.27 -14.32
N SER A 837 29.95 -65.80 -13.27
CA SER A 837 30.52 -64.86 -12.30
C SER A 837 29.98 -65.12 -10.89
N VAL A 838 30.14 -64.19 -9.97
CA VAL A 838 29.66 -64.24 -8.57
C VAL A 838 28.62 -63.15 -8.29
N ASP A 839 27.68 -63.45 -7.40
CA ASP A 839 26.57 -62.57 -6.99
C ASP A 839 26.98 -61.39 -6.13
#